data_AF-A0A3L7T0J2-F1
#
_entry.id   AF-A0A3L7T0J2-F1
#
_cell.length_a   1.000
_cell.length_b   1.000
_cell.length_c   1.000
_cell.angle_alpha   90.00
_cell.angle_beta   90.00
_cell.angle_gamma   90.00
#
_symmetry.space_group_name_H-M   'P 1'
#
loop_
_entity.id
_entity.type
_entity.pdbx_description
1 polymer ?
#
loop_
_entity_poly.entity_id
_entity_poly.type
_entity_poly.pdbx_seq_one_letter_code
_entity_poly.pdbx_strand_id
1 'polypeptide(L)'
;MAIIDLMHAADSSDRTRTGHRDQQTRNLRTSMRPLSPIAIFSALLVTALLLVGGRAHAQTSCSTATNTCFTPNLIAPGCNNPDCCGLVCTIEPTCCDLAWDDVCVAIAQKYCSSCGAVPESCFTPHPTPSCNNGVICQAVCEVLGSEYCCQLQWDAACVQQAIKLTDECGEPAAGSCLVVHENPNCNDTTCCSRVCTIDPACCATSWDQSCVAWADRFCFSCGNPRAGNCCHQNETPYCNDRVCCETVCAADQFCCETRWDTLCGEVATEVCGQCERVCGYTDPANPSARACRTVHTQPGCSDAICCDSVCYIDNFCCSVNWDFTCVEAARATCALSNNPEINALCSTANGSCFIPHHSAGCSDAACCSIVCTADPTCCDILAGSWDVACAERASIACNGCGNITAGSCFYPHGSPSCLDRQCCTDVCDLDPTCCETLWDSLCANSAATICTTGAITCGDPRTRPCSLASYLPACEDANCCSKICDIDPTCCSRAWDETCAANANVICASPAGCPGTGSALAVHGTNGCSDPECCSAVCSVDPICCTFGWSERCVTIAKGICWSFGGCPGDGPCDVIHLTPGCSDSTCCSVVCEADPLCCDVQWNSVCVSAARNLCQPLAAWQCPCTGSCFEEHPETAGCEDEVCCSGVCHIDPLCCTESWDSGCATMARVVCCGAPGCGDNCAGECLRPHLTPNCNDPACCEAVCRFEPYCCEVRWDSACVLAARSTCVGGCGQPSSGNCFNGHDTPGCSIGNCCETVCGDARFQYCCDISWDEACATEARTACEVYLPSCGDIGSDGCNIPHLKPACSDRACCDGVCLIDDYCCTNEWDATCVQLTYTADGCGRYQFKCGDVCAGDCCDAHPTPWCNDLVCCEAVCLVDIFCCTSAWDAFCASTARVNTACETVCPDPPCGTPEAGNCCFPHENANCNDQDCCDAVCKIDALCCQTVWDSICAAQAAEACTLCGGGLSCGDAAAGSCCNEHAKPFCNDAKCCSIVCSFDETCCITAWDTTCVKLAQAFCGCGN
;
A
#
# COMPACT_ATOMS: atom_id res chain seq x y z
N MET A 1 -18.52 -2.28 48.33
CA MET A 1 -19.58 -1.55 49.07
C MET A 1 -19.10 -0.14 49.37
N ALA A 2 -20.04 0.79 49.56
CA ALA A 2 -19.87 2.21 49.74
C ALA A 2 -18.85 2.69 50.81
N ILE A 3 -18.32 3.91 50.59
CA ILE A 3 -18.04 4.97 51.61
C ILE A 3 -16.87 4.74 52.61
N ILE A 4 -16.10 5.74 53.07
CA ILE A 4 -15.61 7.04 52.54
C ILE A 4 -14.61 7.62 53.61
N ASP A 5 -13.81 8.64 53.25
CA ASP A 5 -13.24 9.69 54.12
C ASP A 5 -11.95 9.59 54.98
N LEU A 6 -11.33 10.79 55.02
CA LEU A 6 -10.63 11.51 56.10
C LEU A 6 -9.17 11.20 56.54
N MET A 7 -8.32 12.18 56.23
CA MET A 7 -7.04 12.50 56.88
C MET A 7 -7.24 13.22 58.23
N HIS A 8 -6.26 13.13 59.15
CA HIS A 8 -5.92 14.11 60.21
C HIS A 8 -4.38 14.06 60.39
N ALA A 9 -3.59 15.15 60.41
CA ALA A 9 -3.53 16.28 61.36
C ALA A 9 -2.90 15.89 62.72
N ALA A 10 -2.03 16.66 63.40
CA ALA A 10 -1.31 17.94 63.13
C ALA A 10 -0.02 17.96 64.02
N ASP A 11 0.74 19.02 64.34
CA ASP A 11 0.62 20.50 64.20
C ASP A 11 2.01 21.21 64.36
N SER A 12 2.06 22.52 64.05
CA SER A 12 2.94 23.57 64.62
C SER A 12 4.42 23.65 64.15
N SER A 13 5.03 24.83 63.94
CA SER A 13 4.61 26.26 63.82
C SER A 13 5.84 27.07 63.28
N ASP A 14 5.96 28.39 63.07
CA ASP A 14 5.23 29.67 63.33
C ASP A 14 5.95 30.77 62.45
N ARG A 15 5.67 32.10 62.32
CA ARG A 15 4.66 33.03 62.88
C ARG A 15 4.42 34.27 61.99
N THR A 16 3.42 34.24 61.09
CA THR A 16 2.68 35.44 60.55
C THR A 16 3.46 36.44 59.64
N ARG A 17 2.87 37.36 58.83
CA ARG A 17 1.45 37.72 58.50
C ARG A 17 1.36 38.50 57.16
N THR A 18 0.19 38.47 56.50
CA THR A 18 -0.36 39.45 55.48
C THR A 18 0.43 39.75 54.19
N GLY A 19 -0.18 39.84 53.00
CA GLY A 19 -1.57 39.54 52.60
C GLY A 19 -1.94 39.95 51.15
N HIS A 20 -2.65 39.06 50.44
CA HIS A 20 -3.44 39.20 49.19
C HIS A 20 -2.92 39.97 47.94
N ARG A 21 -2.54 39.17 46.92
CA ARG A 21 -3.34 38.84 45.70
C ARG A 21 -3.01 39.54 44.34
N ASP A 22 -2.60 38.68 43.40
CA ASP A 22 -2.71 38.63 41.92
C ASP A 22 -2.32 39.83 41.03
N GLN A 23 -1.20 39.67 40.29
CA GLN A 23 -1.11 39.96 38.84
C GLN A 23 0.10 39.24 38.20
N GLN A 24 0.06 39.00 36.88
CA GLN A 24 1.04 38.18 36.13
C GLN A 24 2.07 39.01 35.32
N THR A 25 3.11 38.29 34.86
CA THR A 25 3.96 38.52 33.66
C THR A 25 5.34 39.21 33.79
N ARG A 26 6.27 38.68 32.96
CA ARG A 26 7.51 39.24 32.36
C ARG A 26 8.87 39.23 33.09
N ASN A 27 9.86 38.86 32.27
CA ASN A 27 11.29 39.22 32.24
C ASN A 27 12.33 38.42 33.07
N LEU A 28 13.28 37.83 32.34
CA LEU A 28 14.68 37.68 32.73
C LEU A 28 15.55 38.63 31.87
N ARG A 29 16.55 39.29 32.47
CA ARG A 29 17.57 40.09 31.74
C ARG A 29 18.94 40.03 32.40
N THR A 30 19.91 39.54 31.62
CA THR A 30 21.31 39.99 31.46
C THR A 30 21.97 40.87 32.54
N SER A 31 23.19 40.49 32.94
CA SER A 31 24.14 41.37 33.65
C SER A 31 25.52 41.33 32.99
N MET A 32 26.00 42.46 32.47
CA MET A 32 27.39 42.69 32.01
C MET A 32 27.82 44.13 32.26
N ARG A 33 29.15 44.37 32.28
CA ARG A 33 29.78 45.63 32.72
C ARG A 33 30.19 46.53 31.52
N PRO A 34 30.24 47.87 31.68
CA PRO A 34 30.60 48.79 30.61
C PRO A 34 32.11 48.88 30.34
N LEU A 35 32.47 49.24 29.10
CA LEU A 35 33.85 49.48 28.63
C LEU A 35 34.17 50.98 28.49
N SER A 36 35.45 51.31 28.32
CA SER A 36 36.00 52.68 28.35
C SER A 36 35.78 53.46 27.05
N PRO A 37 35.43 54.77 27.09
CA PRO A 37 35.05 55.56 25.91
C PRO A 37 36.17 55.77 24.87
N ILE A 38 37.44 55.54 25.22
CA ILE A 38 38.57 55.70 24.29
C ILE A 38 38.51 54.66 23.16
N ALA A 39 38.06 53.43 23.45
CA ALA A 39 37.94 52.38 22.44
C ALA A 39 36.86 52.70 21.39
N ILE A 40 35.77 53.34 21.82
CA ILE A 40 34.62 53.69 20.97
C ILE A 40 35.02 54.71 19.89
N PHE A 41 35.85 55.70 20.23
CA PHE A 41 36.30 56.72 19.28
C PHE A 41 37.25 56.15 18.20
N SER A 42 38.13 55.22 18.58
CA SER A 42 39.01 54.54 17.61
C SER A 42 38.25 53.61 16.67
N ALA A 43 37.24 52.89 17.17
CA ALA A 43 36.39 52.03 16.35
C ALA A 43 35.62 52.85 15.30
N LEU A 44 34.90 53.90 15.74
CA LEU A 44 34.09 54.75 14.85
C LEU A 44 34.89 55.36 13.68
N LEU A 45 36.15 55.74 13.92
CA LEU A 45 37.00 56.31 12.86
C LEU A 45 37.38 55.27 11.79
N VAL A 46 37.61 54.02 12.19
CA VAL A 46 37.96 52.92 11.28
C VAL A 46 36.74 52.44 10.50
N THR A 47 35.58 52.28 11.15
CA THR A 47 34.33 51.93 10.46
C THR A 47 33.94 53.00 9.43
N ALA A 48 34.09 54.29 9.75
CA ALA A 48 33.81 55.39 8.82
C ALA A 48 34.72 55.40 7.59
N LEU A 49 35.97 54.96 7.70
CA LEU A 49 36.89 54.84 6.55
C LEU A 49 36.59 53.62 5.68
N LEU A 50 36.21 52.48 6.28
CA LEU A 50 35.83 51.28 5.54
C LEU A 50 34.51 51.46 4.76
N LEU A 51 33.51 52.11 5.37
CA LEU A 51 32.20 52.37 4.75
C LEU A 51 32.25 53.28 3.50
N VAL A 52 33.31 54.10 3.36
CA VAL A 52 33.52 54.95 2.17
C VAL A 52 34.26 54.20 1.07
N GLY A 53 35.15 53.25 1.42
CA GLY A 53 35.89 52.43 0.44
C GLY A 53 34.99 51.48 -0.35
N GLY A 54 34.21 50.63 0.34
CA GLY A 54 33.39 49.61 -0.33
C GLY A 54 32.31 50.19 -1.25
N ARG A 55 31.67 51.29 -0.84
CA ARG A 55 30.63 51.97 -1.64
C ARG A 55 31.14 52.51 -2.97
N ALA A 56 32.41 52.92 -3.05
CA ALA A 56 32.99 53.42 -4.29
C ALA A 56 33.26 52.31 -5.32
N HIS A 57 33.51 51.07 -4.90
CA HIS A 57 33.85 49.96 -5.79
C HIS A 57 32.60 49.26 -6.35
N ALA A 58 31.60 48.99 -5.51
CA ALA A 58 30.33 48.38 -5.94
C ALA A 58 29.59 49.24 -6.98
N GLN A 59 29.60 50.57 -6.83
CA GLN A 59 28.96 51.48 -7.79
C GLN A 59 29.58 51.42 -9.20
N THR A 60 30.84 51.03 -9.36
CA THR A 60 31.46 50.89 -10.69
C THR A 60 31.03 49.63 -11.44
N SER A 61 30.92 48.47 -10.79
CA SER A 61 30.43 47.24 -11.45
C SER A 61 28.95 47.38 -11.82
N CYS A 62 28.12 47.77 -10.84
CA CYS A 62 26.66 47.87 -10.98
C CYS A 62 26.16 48.97 -11.93
N SER A 63 27.02 49.85 -12.45
CA SER A 63 26.64 50.89 -13.43
C SER A 63 27.07 50.58 -14.87
N THR A 64 27.67 49.41 -15.10
CA THR A 64 28.16 48.99 -16.44
C THR A 64 27.68 47.61 -16.89
N ALA A 65 27.10 46.80 -15.99
CA ALA A 65 26.54 45.48 -16.31
C ALA A 65 25.26 45.56 -17.17
N THR A 66 25.10 44.62 -18.10
CA THR A 66 23.98 44.56 -19.05
C THR A 66 23.09 43.32 -18.91
N ASN A 67 23.55 42.29 -18.20
CA ASN A 67 22.74 41.12 -17.81
C ASN A 67 21.68 41.50 -16.78
N THR A 68 20.58 40.74 -16.73
CA THR A 68 19.57 40.91 -15.68
C THR A 68 20.10 40.43 -14.34
N CYS A 69 19.48 40.88 -13.25
CA CYS A 69 19.82 40.42 -11.90
C CYS A 69 19.31 39.02 -11.58
N PHE A 70 18.36 38.51 -12.38
CA PHE A 70 17.69 37.22 -12.17
C PHE A 70 18.17 36.14 -13.16
N THR A 71 19.29 36.39 -13.84
CA THR A 71 19.92 35.48 -14.81
C THR A 71 21.42 35.42 -14.57
N PRO A 72 22.05 34.24 -14.49
CA PRO A 72 23.47 34.13 -14.20
C PRO A 72 24.35 34.67 -15.34
N ASN A 73 25.49 35.24 -14.97
CA ASN A 73 26.54 35.73 -15.84
C ASN A 73 27.92 35.36 -15.26
N LEU A 74 28.35 34.13 -15.54
CA LEU A 74 29.62 33.56 -15.07
C LEU A 74 30.88 34.23 -15.64
N ILE A 75 30.74 35.27 -16.48
CA ILE A 75 31.86 35.97 -17.14
C ILE A 75 31.90 37.49 -16.89
N ALA A 76 30.94 38.06 -16.15
CA ALA A 76 31.04 39.44 -15.66
C ALA A 76 30.27 39.65 -14.35
N PRO A 77 30.81 40.43 -13.39
CA PRO A 77 30.14 40.74 -12.13
C PRO A 77 29.10 41.86 -12.26
N GLY A 78 28.14 41.86 -11.33
CA GLY A 78 27.05 42.83 -11.26
C GLY A 78 25.90 42.56 -12.22
N CYS A 79 24.83 43.37 -12.13
CA CYS A 79 23.65 43.29 -12.98
C CYS A 79 23.07 44.67 -13.31
N ASN A 80 22.13 44.71 -14.26
CA ASN A 80 21.62 45.94 -14.89
C ASN A 80 20.71 46.82 -14.01
N ASN A 81 20.21 46.35 -12.87
CA ASN A 81 19.51 47.17 -11.87
C ASN A 81 20.53 47.56 -10.76
N PRO A 82 20.93 48.84 -10.66
CA PRO A 82 22.02 49.25 -9.76
C PRO A 82 21.63 49.19 -8.27
N ASP A 83 20.35 49.31 -7.93
CA ASP A 83 19.87 49.24 -6.55
C ASP A 83 19.80 47.78 -6.08
N CYS A 84 19.30 46.87 -6.94
CA CYS A 84 19.39 45.43 -6.70
C CYS A 84 20.86 44.97 -6.61
N CYS A 85 21.65 45.30 -7.62
CA CYS A 85 23.07 44.97 -7.67
C CYS A 85 23.76 45.43 -6.39
N GLY A 86 23.58 46.70 -6.01
CA GLY A 86 24.13 47.25 -4.77
C GLY A 86 23.68 46.52 -3.49
N LEU A 87 22.45 46.03 -3.43
CA LEU A 87 21.95 45.23 -2.30
C LEU A 87 22.61 43.85 -2.26
N VAL A 88 22.65 43.12 -3.39
CA VAL A 88 23.33 41.82 -3.51
C VAL A 88 24.82 41.97 -3.16
N CYS A 89 25.53 42.99 -3.67
CA CYS A 89 26.93 43.27 -3.31
C CYS A 89 27.16 43.47 -1.80
N THR A 90 26.14 43.90 -1.05
CA THR A 90 26.24 44.09 0.41
C THR A 90 25.91 42.84 1.22
N ILE A 91 25.29 41.83 0.59
CA ILE A 91 25.01 40.52 1.19
C ILE A 91 26.15 39.56 0.85
N GLU A 92 26.50 39.46 -0.44
CA GLU A 92 27.62 38.66 -0.95
C GLU A 92 28.46 39.49 -1.95
N PRO A 93 29.63 40.01 -1.52
CA PRO A 93 30.46 40.87 -2.37
C PRO A 93 31.01 40.21 -3.64
N THR A 94 31.21 38.90 -3.67
CA THR A 94 31.77 38.20 -4.83
C THR A 94 30.94 38.38 -6.09
N CYS A 95 29.62 38.56 -5.94
CA CYS A 95 28.69 38.92 -7.01
C CYS A 95 29.07 40.17 -7.82
N CYS A 96 29.84 41.07 -7.20
CA CYS A 96 30.21 42.38 -7.76
C CYS A 96 31.71 42.55 -8.01
N ASP A 97 32.52 41.58 -7.54
CA ASP A 97 33.98 41.52 -7.68
C ASP A 97 34.46 40.39 -8.62
N LEU A 98 33.68 39.33 -8.82
CA LEU A 98 34.05 38.13 -9.61
C LEU A 98 33.08 37.87 -10.78
N ALA A 99 31.87 37.39 -10.50
CA ALA A 99 30.85 37.01 -11.48
C ALA A 99 29.45 37.08 -10.85
N TRP A 100 28.40 37.19 -11.65
CA TRP A 100 27.02 37.17 -11.16
C TRP A 100 26.44 35.76 -11.29
N ASP A 101 26.80 34.83 -10.41
CA ASP A 101 26.40 33.42 -10.49
C ASP A 101 25.00 33.13 -9.93
N ASP A 102 24.63 31.85 -9.83
CA ASP A 102 23.31 31.39 -9.39
C ASP A 102 23.05 31.71 -7.90
N VAL A 103 24.09 31.85 -7.07
CA VAL A 103 23.94 32.34 -5.68
C VAL A 103 23.58 33.83 -5.70
N CYS A 104 24.20 34.61 -6.58
CA CYS A 104 23.84 36.01 -6.81
C CYS A 104 22.41 36.17 -7.34
N VAL A 105 21.96 35.26 -8.20
CA VAL A 105 20.56 35.20 -8.68
C VAL A 105 19.59 34.83 -7.56
N ALA A 106 19.89 33.83 -6.73
CA ALA A 106 19.03 33.45 -5.60
C ALA A 106 18.92 34.57 -4.56
N ILE A 107 20.03 35.27 -4.25
CA ILE A 107 20.02 36.47 -3.40
C ILE A 107 19.21 37.59 -4.09
N ALA A 108 19.31 37.76 -5.41
CA ALA A 108 18.52 38.74 -6.14
C ALA A 108 17.01 38.41 -6.13
N GLN A 109 16.59 37.18 -6.40
CA GLN A 109 15.19 36.75 -6.33
C GLN A 109 14.61 37.05 -4.93
N LYS A 110 15.38 36.75 -3.87
CA LYS A 110 14.99 36.90 -2.46
C LYS A 110 14.97 38.34 -1.93
N TYR A 111 15.79 39.23 -2.46
CA TYR A 111 15.97 40.59 -1.91
C TYR A 111 15.76 41.74 -2.91
N CYS A 112 15.68 41.45 -4.22
CA CYS A 112 15.49 42.44 -5.28
C CYS A 112 14.17 42.34 -6.05
N SER A 113 13.45 41.21 -5.99
CA SER A 113 12.06 41.22 -6.43
C SER A 113 11.27 42.13 -5.49
N SER A 114 10.33 42.90 -6.03
CA SER A 114 9.36 43.64 -5.21
C SER A 114 8.31 42.68 -4.62
N CYS A 115 8.26 41.43 -5.09
CA CYS A 115 7.25 40.43 -4.83
C CYS A 115 7.28 39.84 -3.41
N GLY A 116 6.10 39.65 -2.81
CA GLY A 116 5.94 39.22 -1.42
C GLY A 116 6.30 40.29 -0.38
N ALA A 117 6.66 41.51 -0.79
CA ALA A 117 7.12 42.56 0.12
C ALA A 117 5.99 43.38 0.78
N VAL A 118 4.73 43.06 0.48
CA VAL A 118 3.54 43.82 0.91
C VAL A 118 2.48 42.85 1.48
N PRO A 119 1.70 43.24 2.52
CA PRO A 119 0.73 42.34 3.16
C PRO A 119 -0.60 42.17 2.41
N GLU A 120 -0.85 42.93 1.35
CA GLU A 120 -2.09 42.87 0.58
C GLU A 120 -2.18 41.62 -0.34
N SER A 121 -3.38 41.04 -0.45
CA SER A 121 -3.65 39.77 -1.15
C SER A 121 -3.51 39.86 -2.66
N CYS A 122 -2.91 38.84 -3.28
CA CYS A 122 -2.76 38.72 -4.74
C CYS A 122 -4.10 38.69 -5.49
N PHE A 123 -5.18 38.31 -4.80
CA PHE A 123 -6.52 38.15 -5.34
C PHE A 123 -7.43 39.36 -5.09
N THR A 124 -6.91 40.47 -4.54
CA THR A 124 -7.65 41.73 -4.39
C THR A 124 -6.91 42.92 -5.02
N PRO A 125 -7.59 43.84 -5.74
CA PRO A 125 -6.90 45.00 -6.31
C PRO A 125 -6.46 46.02 -5.25
N HIS A 126 -5.19 46.42 -5.28
CA HIS A 126 -4.60 47.37 -4.33
C HIS A 126 -3.56 48.33 -4.97
N PRO A 127 -3.32 49.53 -4.39
CA PRO A 127 -2.53 50.58 -5.06
C PRO A 127 -1.01 50.42 -4.95
N THR A 128 -0.53 49.47 -4.13
CA THR A 128 0.87 49.05 -4.07
C THR A 128 1.18 48.08 -5.20
N PRO A 129 2.33 48.19 -5.90
CA PRO A 129 2.86 47.08 -6.71
C PRO A 129 3.43 45.98 -5.81
N SER A 130 3.50 44.74 -6.32
CA SER A 130 3.57 43.47 -5.55
C SER A 130 2.20 42.98 -5.07
N CYS A 131 2.14 41.76 -4.54
CA CYS A 131 1.16 41.28 -3.57
C CYS A 131 1.86 40.42 -2.48
N ASN A 132 1.12 39.72 -1.62
CA ASN A 132 1.62 38.96 -0.46
C ASN A 132 2.31 37.63 -0.79
N ASN A 133 1.86 36.88 -1.79
CA ASN A 133 2.55 35.67 -2.26
C ASN A 133 3.62 36.05 -3.30
N GLY A 134 4.89 35.81 -2.96
CA GLY A 134 6.03 36.11 -3.82
C GLY A 134 6.04 35.33 -5.15
N VAL A 135 5.56 34.08 -5.15
CA VAL A 135 5.57 33.21 -6.34
C VAL A 135 4.51 33.66 -7.34
N ILE A 136 3.26 33.83 -6.88
CA ILE A 136 2.15 34.35 -7.69
C ILE A 136 2.50 35.73 -8.24
N CYS A 137 3.07 36.60 -7.41
CA CYS A 137 3.53 37.91 -7.84
C CYS A 137 4.57 37.81 -8.97
N GLN A 138 5.62 37.01 -8.79
CA GLN A 138 6.70 36.87 -9.77
C GLN A 138 6.17 36.31 -11.10
N ALA A 139 5.31 35.29 -11.06
CA ALA A 139 4.68 34.71 -12.24
C ALA A 139 3.84 35.75 -13.02
N VAL A 140 3.08 36.61 -12.31
CA VAL A 140 2.36 37.73 -12.94
C VAL A 140 3.33 38.78 -13.53
N CYS A 141 4.48 39.07 -12.90
CA CYS A 141 5.47 39.99 -13.46
C CYS A 141 6.07 39.52 -14.80
N GLU A 142 6.19 38.20 -14.97
CA GLU A 142 6.86 37.56 -16.11
C GLU A 142 5.93 37.36 -17.32
N VAL A 143 4.62 37.49 -17.14
CA VAL A 143 3.66 37.55 -18.26
C VAL A 143 3.86 38.85 -19.06
N LEU A 144 4.18 38.71 -20.35
CA LEU A 144 4.33 39.81 -21.30
C LEU A 144 3.11 40.74 -21.32
N GLY A 145 3.32 42.01 -20.96
CA GLY A 145 2.29 43.04 -20.83
C GLY A 145 1.78 43.27 -19.40
N SER A 146 2.15 42.42 -18.45
CA SER A 146 1.79 42.50 -17.02
C SER A 146 2.93 43.03 -16.14
N GLU A 147 4.05 43.44 -16.74
CA GLU A 147 5.26 43.90 -16.02
C GLU A 147 5.00 45.12 -15.13
N TYR A 148 3.93 45.87 -15.43
CA TYR A 148 3.48 47.02 -14.66
C TYR A 148 2.92 46.67 -13.27
N CYS A 149 2.42 45.44 -13.07
CA CYS A 149 1.86 44.97 -11.80
C CYS A 149 2.88 45.03 -10.66
N CYS A 150 4.15 44.82 -11.01
CA CYS A 150 5.28 44.77 -10.08
C CYS A 150 6.08 46.09 -10.02
N GLN A 151 5.65 47.11 -10.78
CA GLN A 151 6.31 48.41 -10.92
C GLN A 151 5.43 49.61 -10.57
N LEU A 152 4.11 49.52 -10.77
CA LEU A 152 3.17 50.65 -10.64
C LEU A 152 2.04 50.41 -9.62
N GLN A 153 1.21 49.36 -9.80
CA GLN A 153 0.03 49.07 -8.98
C GLN A 153 -0.46 47.63 -9.21
N TRP A 154 -1.09 47.00 -8.21
CA TRP A 154 -1.73 45.70 -8.35
C TRP A 154 -3.23 45.85 -8.66
N ASP A 155 -3.58 46.11 -9.93
CA ASP A 155 -4.98 46.34 -10.32
C ASP A 155 -5.75 45.07 -10.74
N ALA A 156 -7.01 45.26 -11.17
CA ALA A 156 -7.90 44.14 -11.49
C ALA A 156 -7.41 43.24 -12.63
N ALA A 157 -6.54 43.72 -13.53
CA ALA A 157 -5.94 42.85 -14.54
C ALA A 157 -4.75 42.04 -13.98
N CYS A 158 -4.00 42.59 -13.03
CA CYS A 158 -3.01 41.83 -12.25
C CYS A 158 -3.68 40.68 -11.47
N VAL A 159 -4.81 40.95 -10.81
CA VAL A 159 -5.63 39.96 -10.11
C VAL A 159 -6.18 38.88 -11.06
N GLN A 160 -6.69 39.25 -12.23
CA GLN A 160 -7.16 38.27 -13.22
C GLN A 160 -6.02 37.43 -13.81
N GLN A 161 -4.81 38.00 -13.93
CA GLN A 161 -3.63 37.24 -14.34
C GLN A 161 -3.10 36.32 -13.22
N ALA A 162 -3.25 36.72 -11.95
CA ALA A 162 -2.95 35.86 -10.80
C ALA A 162 -3.89 34.64 -10.76
N ILE A 163 -5.21 34.86 -10.84
CA ILE A 163 -6.23 33.79 -10.91
C ILE A 163 -5.89 32.81 -12.03
N LYS A 164 -5.62 33.31 -13.24
CA LYS A 164 -5.29 32.45 -14.38
C LYS A 164 -4.03 31.58 -14.17
N LEU A 165 -3.09 32.01 -13.33
CA LEU A 165 -1.86 31.25 -13.01
C LEU A 165 -2.05 30.30 -11.81
N THR A 166 -3.25 30.21 -11.25
CA THR A 166 -3.62 29.30 -10.14
C THR A 166 -4.98 28.62 -10.37
N ASP A 167 -5.53 28.68 -11.59
CA ASP A 167 -6.90 28.23 -11.92
C ASP A 167 -6.98 26.71 -12.21
N GLU A 168 -5.82 26.08 -12.46
CA GLU A 168 -5.70 24.66 -12.82
C GLU A 168 -4.72 23.94 -11.87
N CYS A 169 -4.95 22.65 -11.64
CA CYS A 169 -4.08 21.79 -10.83
C CYS A 169 -2.70 21.60 -11.46
N GLY A 170 -1.66 21.61 -10.63
CA GLY A 170 -0.26 21.46 -11.06
C GLY A 170 0.41 22.76 -11.50
N GLU A 171 -0.29 23.89 -11.54
CA GLU A 171 0.32 25.18 -11.88
C GLU A 171 1.35 25.60 -10.80
N PRO A 172 2.64 25.85 -11.15
CA PRO A 172 3.69 26.11 -10.17
C PRO A 172 3.44 27.34 -9.27
N ALA A 173 2.62 28.29 -9.71
CA ALA A 173 2.27 29.47 -8.92
C ALA A 173 1.15 29.22 -7.89
N ALA A 174 0.39 28.11 -7.99
CA ALA A 174 -0.67 27.77 -7.05
C ALA A 174 -0.14 27.51 -5.63
N GLY A 175 1.10 27.05 -5.48
CA GLY A 175 1.73 26.82 -4.17
C GLY A 175 1.62 25.37 -3.68
N SER A 176 2.29 25.07 -2.56
CA SER A 176 2.42 23.70 -2.06
C SER A 176 1.12 23.18 -1.45
N CYS A 177 0.67 22.03 -1.93
CA CYS A 177 -0.49 21.30 -1.41
C CYS A 177 -0.46 21.06 0.11
N LEU A 178 0.75 21.03 0.70
CA LEU A 178 0.98 20.80 2.13
C LEU A 178 1.09 22.11 2.94
N VAL A 179 0.63 23.25 2.39
CA VAL A 179 0.67 24.58 3.02
C VAL A 179 -0.63 25.34 2.73
N VAL A 180 -1.21 25.99 3.75
CA VAL A 180 -2.43 26.79 3.60
C VAL A 180 -2.17 28.06 2.77
N HIS A 181 -2.97 28.30 1.73
CA HIS A 181 -2.90 29.52 0.91
C HIS A 181 -4.27 30.03 0.43
N GLU A 182 -4.30 31.30 0.00
CA GLU A 182 -5.54 32.05 -0.27
C GLU A 182 -6.19 31.76 -1.63
N ASN A 183 -5.49 31.06 -2.53
CA ASN A 183 -6.01 30.57 -3.82
C ASN A 183 -6.49 29.13 -3.74
N PRO A 184 -7.42 28.71 -4.63
CA PRO A 184 -7.68 27.31 -4.90
C PRO A 184 -6.51 26.66 -5.65
N ASN A 185 -6.56 25.32 -5.77
CA ASN A 185 -5.58 24.45 -6.44
C ASN A 185 -4.17 24.50 -5.83
N CYS A 186 -3.35 23.49 -6.11
CA CYS A 186 -1.94 23.44 -5.68
C CYS A 186 -1.02 22.91 -6.79
N ASN A 187 0.29 22.99 -6.57
CA ASN A 187 1.35 22.86 -7.58
C ASN A 187 1.74 21.42 -7.98
N ASP A 188 1.09 20.40 -7.42
CA ASP A 188 1.21 19.00 -7.86
C ASP A 188 -0.12 18.61 -8.51
N THR A 189 -0.09 18.25 -9.79
CA THR A 189 -1.29 17.94 -10.59
C THR A 189 -2.08 16.76 -10.01
N THR A 190 -1.40 15.72 -9.56
CA THR A 190 -1.99 14.47 -9.09
C THR A 190 -2.55 14.66 -7.69
N CYS A 191 -1.76 15.25 -6.80
CA CYS A 191 -2.18 15.61 -5.44
C CYS A 191 -3.38 16.57 -5.47
N CYS A 192 -3.28 17.65 -6.24
CA CYS A 192 -4.35 18.62 -6.42
C CYS A 192 -5.63 17.95 -6.89
N SER A 193 -5.57 17.20 -8.00
CA SER A 193 -6.75 16.53 -8.57
C SER A 193 -7.38 15.56 -7.57
N ARG A 194 -6.57 14.78 -6.83
CA ARG A 194 -7.05 13.84 -5.82
C ARG A 194 -7.79 14.55 -4.67
N VAL A 195 -7.26 15.68 -4.20
CA VAL A 195 -7.91 16.51 -3.19
C VAL A 195 -9.15 17.22 -3.75
N CYS A 196 -9.16 17.67 -5.01
CA CYS A 196 -10.36 18.25 -5.66
C CYS A 196 -11.54 17.27 -5.72
N THR A 197 -11.28 15.97 -5.92
CA THR A 197 -12.32 14.93 -5.94
C THR A 197 -12.91 14.68 -4.54
N ILE A 198 -12.14 14.95 -3.48
CA ILE A 198 -12.53 14.70 -2.08
C ILE A 198 -13.18 15.95 -1.47
N ASP A 199 -12.63 17.13 -1.73
CA ASP A 199 -13.23 18.42 -1.38
C ASP A 199 -13.12 19.40 -2.57
N PRO A 200 -14.19 19.53 -3.38
CA PRO A 200 -14.24 20.48 -4.49
C PRO A 200 -14.04 21.94 -4.07
N ALA A 201 -14.23 22.32 -2.80
CA ALA A 201 -14.00 23.68 -2.33
C ALA A 201 -12.50 24.05 -2.32
N CYS A 202 -11.60 23.07 -2.19
CA CYS A 202 -10.14 23.27 -2.31
C CYS A 202 -9.73 23.77 -3.71
N CYS A 203 -10.53 23.45 -4.73
CA CYS A 203 -10.27 23.79 -6.13
C CYS A 203 -11.26 24.82 -6.71
N ALA A 204 -12.36 25.10 -5.99
CA ALA A 204 -13.32 26.15 -6.34
C ALA A 204 -13.21 27.43 -5.49
N THR A 205 -12.55 27.41 -4.32
CA THR A 205 -12.52 28.56 -3.39
C THR A 205 -11.14 28.92 -2.82
N SER A 206 -10.50 28.04 -2.07
CA SER A 206 -9.21 28.31 -1.41
C SER A 206 -8.62 27.04 -0.79
N TRP A 207 -7.29 26.92 -0.78
CA TRP A 207 -6.58 25.80 -0.18
C TRP A 207 -6.38 25.98 1.33
N ASP A 208 -7.38 25.57 2.12
CA ASP A 208 -7.39 25.74 3.56
C ASP A 208 -6.73 24.59 4.34
N GLN A 209 -6.84 24.59 5.68
CA GLN A 209 -6.21 23.58 6.53
C GLN A 209 -6.78 22.17 6.34
N SER A 210 -8.01 22.04 5.84
CA SER A 210 -8.66 20.78 5.46
C SER A 210 -8.04 20.25 4.16
N CYS A 211 -7.87 21.13 3.15
CA CYS A 211 -7.17 20.82 1.90
C CYS A 211 -5.73 20.35 2.15
N VAL A 212 -5.03 20.97 3.12
CA VAL A 212 -3.70 20.53 3.56
C VAL A 212 -3.74 19.18 4.26
N ALA A 213 -4.75 18.88 5.09
CA ALA A 213 -4.88 17.58 5.75
C ALA A 213 -5.17 16.46 4.74
N TRP A 214 -6.06 16.70 3.77
CA TRP A 214 -6.28 15.81 2.64
C TRP A 214 -4.99 15.61 1.81
N ALA A 215 -4.21 16.66 1.59
CA ALA A 215 -2.96 16.54 0.85
C ALA A 215 -1.88 15.73 1.61
N ASP A 216 -1.68 15.99 2.90
CA ASP A 216 -0.70 15.30 3.76
C ASP A 216 -0.97 13.79 3.86
N ARG A 217 -2.24 13.40 3.64
CA ARG A 217 -2.74 12.02 3.70
C ARG A 217 -2.82 11.30 2.35
N PHE A 218 -3.34 11.94 1.30
CA PHE A 218 -3.64 11.27 0.02
C PHE A 218 -2.59 11.47 -1.05
N CYS A 219 -1.74 12.47 -0.88
CA CYS A 219 -0.63 12.68 -1.76
C CYS A 219 0.54 11.89 -1.20
N PHE A 220 0.80 10.72 -1.81
CA PHE A 220 2.17 10.19 -1.81
C PHE A 220 3.07 11.34 -2.23
N SER A 221 3.96 11.71 -1.32
CA SER A 221 4.68 12.97 -1.36
C SER A 221 5.87 12.89 -0.41
N CYS A 222 6.73 13.89 -0.51
CA CYS A 222 7.97 13.96 0.23
C CYS A 222 7.77 13.96 1.75
N GLY A 223 8.36 12.96 2.41
CA GLY A 223 8.30 12.77 3.85
C GLY A 223 7.32 11.70 4.33
N ASN A 224 6.54 11.08 3.43
CA ASN A 224 5.67 9.97 3.81
C ASN A 224 6.50 8.84 4.47
N PRO A 225 6.22 8.43 5.72
CA PRO A 225 7.02 7.43 6.44
C PRO A 225 7.21 6.10 5.72
N ARG A 226 6.23 5.70 4.89
CA ARG A 226 6.22 4.44 4.12
C ARG A 226 6.89 4.53 2.74
N ALA A 227 7.27 5.72 2.26
CA ALA A 227 7.91 5.89 0.94
C ALA A 227 9.39 5.40 0.88
N GLY A 228 9.78 4.44 1.72
CA GLY A 228 11.16 3.97 1.84
C GLY A 228 12.16 5.02 2.37
N ASN A 229 13.42 4.60 2.48
CA ASN A 229 14.53 5.42 2.96
C ASN A 229 15.07 6.29 1.80
N CYS A 230 15.31 7.58 2.03
CA CYS A 230 15.87 8.48 1.00
C CYS A 230 17.26 8.11 0.52
N CYS A 231 18.10 7.50 1.37
CA CYS A 231 19.51 7.32 1.05
C CYS A 231 19.79 6.11 0.13
N HIS A 232 18.78 5.30 -0.16
CA HIS A 232 18.86 4.05 -0.91
C HIS A 232 17.64 3.88 -1.82
N GLN A 233 17.74 3.06 -2.87
CA GLN A 233 16.60 2.78 -3.74
C GLN A 233 15.44 2.09 -2.99
N ASN A 234 14.22 2.30 -3.46
CA ASN A 234 13.02 1.59 -3.06
C ASN A 234 12.02 1.49 -4.24
N GLU A 235 10.80 1.00 -4.00
CA GLU A 235 9.80 0.75 -5.03
C GLU A 235 8.81 1.91 -5.22
N THR A 236 8.58 2.69 -4.16
CA THR A 236 7.71 3.85 -4.21
C THR A 236 8.38 5.04 -4.90
N PRO A 237 7.61 5.96 -5.51
CA PRO A 237 8.07 7.33 -5.70
C PRO A 237 8.23 8.02 -4.33
N TYR A 238 9.01 9.10 -4.28
CA TYR A 238 9.33 9.87 -3.07
C TYR A 238 10.19 9.12 -2.04
N CYS A 239 10.44 9.76 -0.87
CA CYS A 239 11.11 9.13 0.26
C CYS A 239 10.75 9.76 1.62
N ASN A 240 11.08 9.07 2.72
CA ASN A 240 10.59 9.36 4.07
C ASN A 240 11.28 10.49 4.87
N ASP A 241 12.17 11.28 4.27
CA ASP A 241 12.57 12.60 4.77
C ASP A 241 12.10 13.65 3.75
N ARG A 242 11.21 14.54 4.22
CA ARG A 242 10.56 15.54 3.37
C ARG A 242 11.56 16.48 2.68
N VAL A 243 12.53 17.00 3.43
CA VAL A 243 13.45 18.02 2.92
C VAL A 243 14.44 17.38 1.93
N CYS A 244 14.84 16.14 2.21
CA CYS A 244 15.66 15.38 1.28
C CYS A 244 14.91 15.10 -0.02
N CYS A 245 13.71 14.52 0.08
CA CYS A 245 12.86 14.23 -1.07
C CYS A 245 12.56 15.47 -1.92
N GLU A 246 12.11 16.59 -1.32
CA GLU A 246 11.80 17.82 -2.06
C GLU A 246 13.02 18.34 -2.83
N THR A 247 14.24 18.12 -2.29
CA THR A 247 15.50 18.49 -2.95
C THR A 247 15.86 17.54 -4.10
N VAL A 248 15.58 16.24 -3.98
CA VAL A 248 15.85 15.25 -5.04
C VAL A 248 14.81 15.33 -6.16
N CYS A 249 13.52 15.49 -5.87
CA CYS A 249 12.48 15.70 -6.90
C CYS A 249 12.77 16.93 -7.78
N ALA A 250 13.37 17.98 -7.18
CA ALA A 250 13.77 19.18 -7.89
C ALA A 250 15.03 19.00 -8.76
N ALA A 251 15.75 17.89 -8.61
CA ALA A 251 16.90 17.51 -9.43
C ALA A 251 16.53 16.46 -10.50
N ASP A 252 15.72 15.46 -10.14
CA ASP A 252 15.13 14.50 -11.07
C ASP A 252 13.68 14.15 -10.69
N GLN A 253 12.77 14.37 -11.63
CA GLN A 253 11.32 14.16 -11.49
C GLN A 253 10.95 12.67 -11.51
N PHE A 254 11.79 11.80 -12.10
CA PHE A 254 11.58 10.35 -12.13
C PHE A 254 11.45 9.75 -10.72
N CYS A 255 12.25 10.25 -9.78
CA CYS A 255 12.27 9.86 -8.38
C CYS A 255 10.91 10.02 -7.67
N CYS A 256 10.02 10.84 -8.23
CA CYS A 256 8.80 11.31 -7.58
C CYS A 256 7.54 11.06 -8.42
N GLU A 257 7.68 10.71 -9.71
CA GLU A 257 6.58 10.23 -10.57
C GLU A 257 6.59 8.73 -10.82
N THR A 258 7.75 8.05 -10.76
CA THR A 258 7.87 6.63 -11.14
C THR A 258 8.35 5.75 -9.99
N ARG A 259 9.58 5.96 -9.50
CA ARG A 259 10.14 5.27 -8.32
C ARG A 259 11.42 5.91 -7.85
N TRP A 260 11.77 5.72 -6.59
CA TRP A 260 13.04 6.13 -6.02
C TRP A 260 14.14 5.09 -6.32
N ASP A 261 14.92 5.29 -7.38
CA ASP A 261 15.96 4.34 -7.80
C ASP A 261 17.35 4.63 -7.18
N THR A 262 18.38 3.89 -7.62
CA THR A 262 19.78 4.07 -7.17
C THR A 262 20.30 5.47 -7.45
N LEU A 263 19.90 6.14 -8.55
CA LEU A 263 20.30 7.50 -8.86
C LEU A 263 19.65 8.49 -7.88
N CYS A 264 18.39 8.28 -7.52
CA CYS A 264 17.71 9.04 -6.46
C CYS A 264 18.46 8.93 -5.12
N GLY A 265 18.89 7.72 -4.73
CA GLY A 265 19.70 7.47 -3.53
C GLY A 265 21.11 8.06 -3.59
N GLU A 266 21.78 8.05 -4.75
CA GLU A 266 23.07 8.70 -4.95
C GLU A 266 22.96 10.23 -4.85
N VAL A 267 21.97 10.85 -5.51
CA VAL A 267 21.70 12.29 -5.42
C VAL A 267 21.36 12.67 -3.98
N ALA A 268 20.51 11.91 -3.29
CA ALA A 268 20.20 12.10 -1.87
C ALA A 268 21.47 12.07 -1.00
N THR A 269 22.38 11.14 -1.27
CA THR A 269 23.66 11.01 -0.55
C THR A 269 24.63 12.19 -0.80
N GLU A 270 24.44 12.96 -1.87
CA GLU A 270 25.21 14.19 -2.14
C GLU A 270 24.53 15.46 -1.61
N VAL A 271 23.20 15.57 -1.69
CA VAL A 271 22.47 16.81 -1.34
C VAL A 271 21.87 16.80 0.08
N CYS A 272 21.51 15.63 0.62
CA CYS A 272 20.83 15.51 1.90
C CYS A 272 21.82 15.26 3.04
N GLY A 273 22.06 16.28 3.88
CA GLY A 273 22.96 16.18 5.03
C GLY A 273 22.57 15.17 6.12
N GLN A 274 21.42 14.49 5.98
CA GLN A 274 20.96 13.37 6.82
C GLN A 274 21.52 12.03 6.35
N CYS A 275 21.81 11.88 5.06
CA CYS A 275 22.40 10.67 4.49
C CYS A 275 23.90 10.65 4.80
N GLU A 276 24.27 10.09 5.96
CA GLU A 276 25.63 9.60 6.14
C GLU A 276 25.95 8.62 5.01
N ARG A 277 27.18 8.66 4.48
CA ARG A 277 27.63 7.67 3.48
C ARG A 277 27.71 6.29 4.15
N VAL A 278 26.60 5.56 4.08
CA VAL A 278 26.43 4.16 4.51
C VAL A 278 26.96 3.25 3.41
N CYS A 279 26.42 3.42 2.20
CA CYS A 279 26.92 2.82 0.97
C CYS A 279 28.13 3.59 0.40
N GLY A 280 29.05 2.88 -0.25
CA GLY A 280 30.26 3.46 -0.84
C GLY A 280 31.32 3.93 0.16
N TYR A 281 31.16 3.65 1.46
CA TYR A 281 32.08 4.12 2.49
C TYR A 281 33.39 3.32 2.52
N THR A 282 34.51 3.98 2.25
CA THR A 282 35.86 3.44 2.44
C THR A 282 36.56 4.15 3.60
N ASP A 283 36.94 3.40 4.65
CA ASP A 283 37.77 3.94 5.73
C ASP A 283 39.21 4.19 5.20
N PRO A 284 39.73 5.43 5.21
CA PRO A 284 41.09 5.72 4.75
C PRO A 284 42.19 5.04 5.58
N ALA A 285 41.89 4.60 6.81
CA ALA A 285 42.81 3.85 7.67
C ALA A 285 42.74 2.32 7.43
N ASN A 286 41.62 1.81 6.92
CA ASN A 286 41.43 0.41 6.55
C ASN A 286 40.43 0.27 5.38
N PRO A 287 40.87 0.33 4.12
CA PRO A 287 39.98 0.26 2.95
C PRO A 287 39.14 -1.02 2.83
N SER A 288 39.44 -2.06 3.62
CA SER A 288 38.67 -3.31 3.68
C SER A 288 37.70 -3.39 4.87
N ALA A 289 37.55 -2.31 5.65
CA ALA A 289 36.72 -2.31 6.86
C ALA A 289 35.22 -2.54 6.63
N ARG A 290 34.72 -2.24 5.42
CA ARG A 290 33.33 -2.49 5.00
C ARG A 290 33.21 -3.26 3.68
N ALA A 291 34.06 -4.26 3.45
CA ALA A 291 34.05 -4.98 2.17
C ALA A 291 32.79 -5.86 2.03
N CYS A 292 32.00 -5.66 0.98
CA CYS A 292 30.66 -6.26 0.79
C CYS A 292 30.61 -7.80 0.89
N ARG A 293 31.72 -8.51 0.58
CA ARG A 293 31.82 -9.98 0.74
C ARG A 293 32.23 -10.45 2.16
N THR A 294 32.25 -9.56 3.17
CA THR A 294 32.64 -9.86 4.56
C THR A 294 31.69 -9.27 5.60
N VAL A 295 31.38 -10.04 6.65
CA VAL A 295 30.46 -9.65 7.73
C VAL A 295 31.09 -8.56 8.62
N HIS A 296 30.34 -7.50 8.93
CA HIS A 296 30.78 -6.44 9.85
C HIS A 296 29.61 -5.72 10.57
N THR A 297 29.87 -5.25 11.79
CA THR A 297 28.84 -4.65 12.67
C THR A 297 28.44 -3.22 12.30
N GLN A 298 28.94 -2.68 11.19
CA GLN A 298 28.52 -1.40 10.61
C GLN A 298 27.50 -1.68 9.49
N PRO A 299 26.48 -0.83 9.31
CA PRO A 299 25.64 -0.88 8.12
C PRO A 299 26.41 -0.41 6.87
N GLY A 300 25.96 -0.91 5.72
CA GLY A 300 26.40 -0.55 4.38
C GLY A 300 27.84 -0.97 4.03
N CYS A 301 28.08 -1.27 2.76
CA CYS A 301 29.38 -1.72 2.29
C CYS A 301 30.09 -0.71 1.37
N SER A 302 31.36 -0.98 1.08
CA SER A 302 32.31 -0.08 0.42
C SER A 302 32.08 0.15 -1.08
N ASP A 303 31.19 -0.62 -1.71
CA ASP A 303 30.77 -0.47 -3.10
C ASP A 303 29.36 0.09 -3.11
N ALA A 304 29.14 1.24 -3.76
CA ALA A 304 27.89 1.99 -3.63
C ALA A 304 26.69 1.26 -4.24
N ILE A 305 26.81 0.84 -5.50
CA ILE A 305 25.73 0.18 -6.25
C ILE A 305 25.43 -1.20 -5.64
N CYS A 306 26.46 -1.96 -5.26
CA CYS A 306 26.25 -3.24 -4.59
C CYS A 306 25.55 -3.08 -3.25
N CYS A 307 25.97 -2.09 -2.44
CA CYS A 307 25.33 -1.79 -1.18
C CYS A 307 23.86 -1.44 -1.40
N ASP A 308 23.55 -0.51 -2.30
CA ASP A 308 22.19 -0.10 -2.64
C ASP A 308 21.31 -1.28 -3.10
N SER A 309 21.84 -2.16 -3.96
CA SER A 309 21.14 -3.36 -4.43
C SER A 309 20.85 -4.38 -3.33
N VAL A 310 21.72 -4.50 -2.31
CA VAL A 310 21.51 -5.37 -1.15
C VAL A 310 20.57 -4.74 -0.12
N CYS A 311 20.65 -3.42 0.05
CA CYS A 311 19.79 -2.64 0.95
C CYS A 311 18.34 -2.56 0.47
N TYR A 312 18.12 -2.62 -0.85
CA TYR A 312 16.82 -2.80 -1.47
C TYR A 312 16.18 -4.15 -1.12
N ILE A 313 16.96 -5.23 -1.18
CA ILE A 313 16.51 -6.59 -0.83
C ILE A 313 16.28 -6.71 0.68
N ASP A 314 17.18 -6.16 1.49
CA ASP A 314 17.19 -6.32 2.95
C ASP A 314 17.69 -5.04 3.64
N ASN A 315 16.74 -4.18 4.02
CA ASN A 315 16.96 -2.88 4.66
C ASN A 315 17.72 -2.99 6.01
N PHE A 316 17.77 -4.18 6.63
CA PHE A 316 18.68 -4.46 7.75
C PHE A 316 20.13 -4.10 7.42
N CYS A 317 20.55 -4.30 6.17
CA CYS A 317 21.93 -4.11 5.71
C CYS A 317 22.37 -2.63 5.68
N CYS A 318 21.45 -1.66 5.49
CA CYS A 318 21.71 -0.21 5.62
C CYS A 318 21.30 0.38 6.97
N SER A 319 20.31 -0.21 7.65
CA SER A 319 19.73 0.39 8.87
C SER A 319 20.26 -0.21 10.17
N VAL A 320 20.85 -1.42 10.13
CA VAL A 320 21.32 -2.14 11.32
C VAL A 320 22.80 -2.54 11.22
N ASN A 321 23.12 -3.60 10.45
CA ASN A 321 24.50 -4.04 10.22
C ASN A 321 24.63 -4.99 9.01
N TRP A 322 25.85 -5.22 8.55
CA TRP A 322 26.14 -6.09 7.40
C TRP A 322 26.43 -7.52 7.87
N ASP A 323 25.38 -8.31 8.03
CA ASP A 323 25.43 -9.68 8.54
C ASP A 323 25.81 -10.73 7.46
N PHE A 324 25.59 -12.01 7.77
CA PHE A 324 25.83 -13.10 6.83
C PHE A 324 24.83 -13.10 5.66
N THR A 325 23.57 -12.73 5.90
CA THR A 325 22.54 -12.56 4.84
C THR A 325 22.97 -11.48 3.86
N CYS A 326 23.41 -10.31 4.34
CA CYS A 326 23.94 -9.22 3.50
C CYS A 326 25.14 -9.66 2.64
N VAL A 327 25.99 -10.55 3.18
CA VAL A 327 27.16 -11.08 2.46
C VAL A 327 26.79 -12.10 1.37
N GLU A 328 25.79 -12.95 1.59
CA GLU A 328 25.31 -13.87 0.56
C GLU A 328 24.43 -13.15 -0.49
N ALA A 329 23.63 -12.15 -0.09
CA ALA A 329 22.98 -11.20 -1.00
C ALA A 329 24.00 -10.56 -1.95
N ALA A 330 25.05 -9.96 -1.39
CA ALA A 330 26.13 -9.34 -2.16
C ALA A 330 26.93 -10.33 -3.04
N ARG A 331 26.83 -11.64 -2.81
CA ARG A 331 27.42 -12.66 -3.68
C ARG A 331 26.51 -13.08 -4.81
N ALA A 332 25.20 -12.97 -4.62
CA ALA A 332 24.19 -13.37 -5.58
C ALA A 332 23.86 -12.26 -6.58
N THR A 333 23.88 -10.99 -6.17
CA THR A 333 23.41 -9.86 -7.01
C THR A 333 24.51 -8.92 -7.49
N CYS A 334 25.61 -8.74 -6.73
CA CYS A 334 26.59 -7.69 -7.04
C CYS A 334 27.75 -8.11 -7.95
N ALA A 335 28.15 -7.20 -8.85
CA ALA A 335 29.39 -7.30 -9.63
C ALA A 335 30.67 -7.05 -8.79
N LEU A 336 31.01 -7.93 -7.86
CA LEU A 336 32.16 -7.76 -6.96
C LEU A 336 33.40 -8.53 -7.42
N SER A 337 34.05 -8.06 -8.48
CA SER A 337 35.37 -8.56 -8.93
C SER A 337 36.53 -7.75 -8.33
N ASN A 338 37.78 -8.21 -8.59
CA ASN A 338 39.00 -7.47 -8.25
C ASN A 338 39.35 -6.34 -9.25
N ASN A 339 38.58 -6.17 -10.35
CA ASN A 339 38.77 -5.08 -11.31
C ASN A 339 37.56 -4.11 -11.26
N PRO A 340 37.74 -2.87 -10.77
CA PRO A 340 36.67 -1.87 -10.75
C PRO A 340 36.02 -1.60 -12.11
N GLU A 341 36.75 -1.77 -13.22
CA GLU A 341 36.21 -1.59 -14.57
C GLU A 341 35.18 -2.66 -14.94
N ILE A 342 35.38 -3.91 -14.49
CA ILE A 342 34.40 -5.00 -14.64
C ILE A 342 33.20 -4.74 -13.73
N ASN A 343 33.43 -4.27 -12.50
CA ASN A 343 32.35 -3.98 -11.55
C ASN A 343 31.40 -2.91 -12.10
N ALA A 344 31.94 -1.75 -12.50
CA ALA A 344 31.15 -0.64 -13.03
C ALA A 344 30.39 -0.99 -14.32
N LEU A 345 31.00 -1.77 -15.22
CA LEU A 345 30.32 -2.25 -16.42
C LEU A 345 29.20 -3.24 -16.07
N CYS A 346 29.49 -4.26 -15.27
CA CYS A 346 28.53 -5.31 -14.97
C CYS A 346 27.35 -4.84 -14.11
N SER A 347 27.55 -3.88 -13.21
CA SER A 347 26.45 -3.25 -12.46
C SER A 347 25.52 -2.38 -13.31
N THR A 348 25.82 -2.15 -14.59
CA THR A 348 25.00 -1.34 -15.52
C THR A 348 24.78 -2.01 -16.89
N ALA A 349 25.21 -3.26 -17.05
CA ALA A 349 25.10 -4.00 -18.30
C ALA A 349 23.67 -4.53 -18.52
N ASN A 350 23.31 -4.77 -19.79
CA ASN A 350 21.96 -5.19 -20.17
C ASN A 350 22.00 -6.13 -21.39
N GLY A 351 21.00 -7.01 -21.48
CA GLY A 351 20.96 -8.21 -22.31
C GLY A 351 21.09 -9.48 -21.44
N SER A 352 20.39 -10.55 -21.84
CA SER A 352 20.35 -11.80 -21.07
C SER A 352 21.71 -12.50 -21.06
N CYS A 353 22.21 -12.84 -19.88
CA CYS A 353 23.45 -13.58 -19.71
C CYS A 353 23.46 -14.94 -20.44
N PHE A 354 22.31 -15.53 -20.70
CA PHE A 354 22.17 -16.86 -21.31
C PHE A 354 21.92 -16.81 -22.82
N ILE A 355 21.76 -15.62 -23.43
CA ILE A 355 21.48 -15.45 -24.86
C ILE A 355 22.53 -14.54 -25.50
N PRO A 356 23.29 -15.01 -26.51
CA PRO A 356 24.32 -14.20 -27.16
C PRO A 356 23.79 -12.89 -27.78
N HIS A 357 24.48 -11.78 -27.54
CA HIS A 357 24.05 -10.44 -27.93
C HIS A 357 25.22 -9.47 -28.23
N HIS A 358 24.89 -8.24 -28.64
CA HIS A 358 25.86 -7.25 -29.15
C HIS A 358 26.29 -6.17 -28.14
N SER A 359 25.67 -6.09 -26.96
CA SER A 359 26.28 -5.44 -25.79
C SER A 359 27.42 -6.29 -25.20
N ALA A 360 28.31 -5.65 -24.43
CA ALA A 360 29.29 -6.32 -23.57
C ALA A 360 28.78 -6.35 -22.12
N GLY A 361 29.20 -7.34 -21.33
CA GLY A 361 28.54 -7.68 -20.07
C GLY A 361 27.13 -8.28 -20.28
N CYS A 362 26.36 -8.46 -19.20
CA CYS A 362 24.96 -8.91 -19.24
C CYS A 362 24.20 -8.44 -17.97
N SER A 363 22.87 -8.61 -17.94
CA SER A 363 21.97 -7.99 -16.95
C SER A 363 22.06 -8.50 -15.51
N ASP A 364 22.56 -9.71 -15.28
CA ASP A 364 22.93 -10.16 -13.92
C ASP A 364 24.37 -9.70 -13.65
N ALA A 365 24.50 -8.72 -12.76
CA ALA A 365 25.77 -8.08 -12.43
C ALA A 365 26.76 -9.06 -11.75
N ALA A 366 26.28 -9.97 -10.89
CA ALA A 366 27.11 -11.00 -10.29
C ALA A 366 27.62 -11.99 -11.36
N CYS A 367 26.72 -12.54 -12.18
CA CYS A 367 27.06 -13.41 -13.30
C CYS A 367 28.05 -12.77 -14.26
N CYS A 368 27.75 -11.56 -14.72
CA CYS A 368 28.60 -10.76 -15.59
C CYS A 368 30.02 -10.65 -15.00
N SER A 369 30.13 -10.33 -13.70
CA SER A 369 31.44 -10.21 -13.06
C SER A 369 32.20 -11.53 -12.97
N ILE A 370 31.52 -12.66 -12.80
CA ILE A 370 32.12 -14.01 -12.78
C ILE A 370 32.62 -14.39 -14.17
N VAL A 371 31.75 -14.27 -15.19
CA VAL A 371 32.07 -14.58 -16.59
C VAL A 371 33.22 -13.72 -17.10
N CYS A 372 33.19 -12.41 -16.84
CA CYS A 372 34.24 -11.49 -17.29
C CYS A 372 35.53 -11.55 -16.46
N THR A 373 35.49 -12.01 -15.20
CA THR A 373 36.72 -12.30 -14.43
C THR A 373 37.41 -13.57 -14.97
N ALA A 374 36.63 -14.55 -15.43
CA ALA A 374 37.14 -15.76 -16.08
C ALA A 374 37.60 -15.50 -17.53
N ASP A 375 36.91 -14.62 -18.26
CA ASP A 375 37.17 -14.33 -19.67
C ASP A 375 36.88 -12.85 -20.03
N PRO A 376 37.87 -11.94 -19.90
CA PRO A 376 37.66 -10.50 -20.04
C PRO A 376 37.11 -10.03 -21.39
N THR A 377 37.18 -10.83 -22.47
CA THR A 377 36.61 -10.43 -23.77
C THR A 377 35.09 -10.32 -23.75
N CYS A 378 34.40 -11.01 -22.82
CA CYS A 378 32.95 -10.86 -22.62
C CYS A 378 32.54 -9.47 -22.10
N CYS A 379 33.50 -8.70 -21.56
CA CYS A 379 33.32 -7.33 -21.08
C CYS A 379 34.14 -6.30 -21.88
N ASP A 380 34.80 -6.69 -22.98
CA ASP A 380 35.55 -5.75 -23.81
C ASP A 380 34.61 -4.97 -24.74
N ILE A 381 34.39 -3.70 -24.41
CA ILE A 381 33.59 -2.72 -25.17
C ILE A 381 34.10 -2.58 -26.63
N LEU A 382 35.38 -2.87 -26.89
CA LEU A 382 35.97 -2.85 -28.24
C LEU A 382 35.86 -4.20 -28.97
N ALA A 383 35.60 -5.30 -28.26
CA ALA A 383 35.27 -6.61 -28.86
C ALA A 383 33.79 -6.67 -29.27
N GLY A 384 32.89 -6.09 -28.46
CA GLY A 384 31.54 -5.72 -28.89
C GLY A 384 30.52 -6.85 -29.04
N SER A 385 30.65 -7.94 -28.27
CA SER A 385 29.58 -8.93 -28.11
C SER A 385 29.78 -9.86 -26.92
N TRP A 386 28.72 -10.04 -26.14
CA TRP A 386 28.51 -11.24 -25.32
C TRP A 386 28.22 -12.43 -26.26
N ASP A 387 29.24 -13.20 -26.61
CA ASP A 387 29.14 -14.23 -27.64
C ASP A 387 28.62 -15.59 -27.11
N VAL A 388 28.64 -16.61 -27.97
CA VAL A 388 28.22 -17.98 -27.60
C VAL A 388 29.07 -18.55 -26.47
N ALA A 389 30.37 -18.27 -26.41
CA ALA A 389 31.24 -18.75 -25.34
C ALA A 389 31.01 -17.99 -24.03
N CYS A 390 30.61 -16.71 -24.10
CA CYS A 390 30.16 -15.95 -22.93
C CYS A 390 28.85 -16.52 -22.36
N ALA A 391 27.86 -16.81 -23.22
CA ALA A 391 26.59 -17.40 -22.81
C ALA A 391 26.73 -18.86 -22.30
N GLU A 392 27.54 -19.70 -22.96
CA GLU A 392 27.88 -21.04 -22.48
C GLU A 392 28.67 -21.01 -21.16
N ARG A 393 29.48 -19.96 -20.92
CA ARG A 393 30.14 -19.76 -19.62
C ARG A 393 29.13 -19.32 -18.55
N ALA A 394 28.14 -18.50 -18.92
CA ALA A 394 27.09 -18.05 -18.02
C ALA A 394 26.16 -19.18 -17.56
N SER A 395 25.68 -20.05 -18.45
CA SER A 395 24.82 -21.18 -18.04
C SER A 395 25.53 -22.15 -17.10
N ILE A 396 26.86 -22.28 -17.19
CA ILE A 396 27.67 -23.11 -16.27
C ILE A 396 27.99 -22.37 -14.95
N ALA A 397 28.27 -21.07 -14.98
CA ALA A 397 28.77 -20.31 -13.83
C ALA A 397 27.70 -19.52 -13.06
N CYS A 398 26.50 -19.37 -13.63
CA CYS A 398 25.42 -18.50 -13.17
C CYS A 398 24.07 -19.22 -13.18
N ASN A 399 24.05 -20.53 -12.94
CA ASN A 399 22.85 -21.39 -12.95
C ASN A 399 21.88 -21.13 -11.76
N GLY A 400 21.80 -19.89 -11.24
CA GLY A 400 20.96 -19.48 -10.10
C GLY A 400 21.29 -20.11 -8.74
N CYS A 401 22.02 -21.23 -8.70
CA CYS A 401 22.23 -22.02 -7.50
C CYS A 401 22.96 -21.26 -6.40
N GLY A 402 22.39 -21.23 -5.19
CA GLY A 402 22.97 -20.47 -4.08
C GLY A 402 22.66 -18.99 -4.07
N ASN A 403 21.68 -18.53 -4.86
CA ASN A 403 21.10 -17.19 -4.72
C ASN A 403 20.13 -17.17 -3.53
N ILE A 404 20.19 -16.13 -2.69
CA ILE A 404 19.24 -15.96 -1.57
C ILE A 404 17.81 -15.60 -2.02
N THR A 405 17.64 -15.13 -3.26
CA THR A 405 16.33 -14.86 -3.88
C THR A 405 15.83 -16.02 -4.75
N ALA A 406 16.60 -17.12 -4.85
CA ALA A 406 16.08 -18.39 -5.35
C ALA A 406 15.43 -19.14 -4.19
N GLY A 407 14.27 -19.76 -4.43
CA GLY A 407 13.44 -20.32 -3.36
C GLY A 407 14.00 -21.59 -2.71
N SER A 408 13.17 -22.25 -1.91
CA SER A 408 13.56 -23.49 -1.25
C SER A 408 13.84 -24.59 -2.26
N CYS A 409 14.95 -25.29 -2.11
CA CYS A 409 15.19 -26.50 -2.89
C CYS A 409 14.11 -27.57 -2.69
N PHE A 410 13.38 -27.54 -1.57
CA PHE A 410 12.43 -28.58 -1.18
C PHE A 410 10.96 -28.25 -1.48
N TYR A 411 10.67 -27.06 -2.04
CA TYR A 411 9.33 -26.62 -2.42
C TYR A 411 9.33 -26.08 -3.86
N PRO A 412 8.26 -26.29 -4.65
CA PRO A 412 8.16 -25.73 -5.99
C PRO A 412 7.94 -24.20 -5.95
N HIS A 413 8.48 -23.47 -6.92
CA HIS A 413 8.28 -22.02 -7.06
C HIS A 413 8.46 -21.55 -8.53
N GLY A 414 8.01 -20.32 -8.83
CA GLY A 414 7.96 -19.82 -10.22
C GLY A 414 9.33 -19.56 -10.88
N SER A 415 10.36 -19.25 -10.08
CA SER A 415 11.73 -19.01 -10.53
C SER A 415 12.56 -20.31 -10.69
N PRO A 416 13.59 -20.34 -11.56
CA PRO A 416 14.53 -21.47 -11.64
C PRO A 416 15.52 -21.48 -10.47
N SER A 417 16.13 -22.65 -10.26
CA SER A 417 17.21 -22.90 -9.27
C SER A 417 16.78 -22.73 -7.81
N CYS A 418 17.67 -22.92 -6.84
CA CYS A 418 17.29 -22.83 -5.41
C CYS A 418 18.43 -22.41 -4.46
N LEU A 419 18.06 -22.09 -3.22
CA LEU A 419 18.88 -21.49 -2.17
C LEU A 419 20.13 -22.29 -1.76
N ASP A 420 20.05 -23.62 -1.60
CA ASP A 420 21.23 -24.42 -1.24
C ASP A 420 22.03 -24.73 -2.51
N ARG A 421 23.19 -24.06 -2.67
CA ARG A 421 24.03 -24.16 -3.86
C ARG A 421 24.38 -25.60 -4.25
N GLN A 422 24.68 -26.46 -3.27
CA GLN A 422 25.11 -27.82 -3.55
C GLN A 422 23.91 -28.68 -3.96
N CYS A 423 22.82 -28.62 -3.18
CA CYS A 423 21.57 -29.30 -3.50
C CYS A 423 21.03 -28.90 -4.88
N CYS A 424 21.03 -27.60 -5.16
CA CYS A 424 20.64 -27.04 -6.45
C CYS A 424 21.49 -27.63 -7.58
N THR A 425 22.81 -27.58 -7.47
CA THR A 425 23.73 -28.07 -8.51
C THR A 425 23.55 -29.58 -8.74
N ASP A 426 23.41 -30.37 -7.66
CA ASP A 426 23.19 -31.82 -7.72
C ASP A 426 21.83 -32.20 -8.36
N VAL A 427 20.85 -31.28 -8.37
CA VAL A 427 19.59 -31.42 -9.11
C VAL A 427 19.73 -30.95 -10.56
N CYS A 428 20.37 -29.79 -10.83
CA CYS A 428 20.61 -29.32 -12.21
C CYS A 428 21.42 -30.34 -13.04
N ASP A 429 22.39 -31.02 -12.42
CA ASP A 429 23.21 -32.07 -13.06
C ASP A 429 22.40 -33.32 -13.45
N LEU A 430 21.17 -33.48 -12.94
CA LEU A 430 20.23 -34.55 -13.32
C LEU A 430 19.13 -34.06 -14.25
N ASP A 431 18.55 -32.90 -13.99
CA ASP A 431 17.58 -32.23 -14.87
C ASP A 431 17.89 -30.72 -14.96
N PRO A 432 18.51 -30.26 -16.08
CA PRO A 432 18.83 -28.86 -16.28
C PRO A 432 17.60 -27.94 -16.32
N THR A 433 16.39 -28.44 -16.61
CA THR A 433 15.20 -27.58 -16.72
C THR A 433 14.83 -26.91 -15.39
N CYS A 434 15.14 -27.57 -14.26
CA CYS A 434 15.03 -26.99 -12.92
C CYS A 434 15.80 -25.67 -12.75
N CYS A 435 16.85 -25.46 -13.56
CA CYS A 435 17.79 -24.35 -13.46
C CYS A 435 17.82 -23.48 -14.74
N GLU A 436 16.94 -23.77 -15.70
CA GLU A 436 16.76 -23.03 -16.96
C GLU A 436 15.34 -22.46 -17.12
N THR A 437 14.30 -23.10 -16.56
CA THR A 437 12.90 -22.65 -16.71
C THR A 437 12.25 -22.25 -15.39
N LEU A 438 12.07 -23.18 -14.45
CA LEU A 438 11.41 -22.97 -13.15
C LEU A 438 11.64 -24.19 -12.24
N TRP A 439 11.61 -23.99 -10.92
CA TRP A 439 11.82 -25.04 -9.94
C TRP A 439 10.50 -25.75 -9.61
N ASP A 440 10.18 -26.80 -10.36
CA ASP A 440 8.88 -27.47 -10.27
C ASP A 440 8.81 -28.55 -9.16
N SER A 441 7.67 -29.25 -9.09
CA SER A 441 7.47 -30.34 -8.13
C SER A 441 8.42 -31.53 -8.34
N LEU A 442 8.94 -31.77 -9.55
CA LEU A 442 9.93 -32.81 -9.83
C LEU A 442 11.32 -32.39 -9.35
N CYS A 443 11.66 -31.11 -9.50
CA CYS A 443 12.88 -30.51 -8.93
C CYS A 443 12.88 -30.63 -7.41
N ALA A 444 11.79 -30.22 -6.74
CA ALA A 444 11.62 -30.32 -5.30
C ALA A 444 11.65 -31.77 -4.77
N ASN A 445 10.97 -32.72 -5.45
CA ASN A 445 11.04 -34.14 -5.09
C ASN A 445 12.44 -34.75 -5.31
N SER A 446 13.17 -34.29 -6.32
CA SER A 446 14.56 -34.71 -6.56
C SER A 446 15.47 -34.21 -5.44
N ALA A 447 15.39 -32.93 -5.07
CA ALA A 447 16.11 -32.36 -3.93
C ALA A 447 15.81 -33.13 -2.62
N ALA A 448 14.54 -33.40 -2.33
CA ALA A 448 14.13 -34.19 -1.15
C ALA A 448 14.67 -35.63 -1.13
N THR A 449 15.10 -36.16 -2.29
CA THR A 449 15.69 -37.50 -2.43
C THR A 449 17.23 -37.49 -2.39
N ILE A 450 17.86 -36.41 -2.86
CA ILE A 450 19.31 -36.30 -3.10
C ILE A 450 20.00 -35.57 -1.95
N CYS A 451 19.38 -34.50 -1.44
CA CYS A 451 20.00 -33.54 -0.55
C CYS A 451 19.77 -33.91 0.92
N THR A 452 20.83 -33.95 1.73
CA THR A 452 20.75 -34.26 3.15
C THR A 452 21.00 -33.01 4.00
N THR A 453 19.93 -32.43 4.57
CA THR A 453 19.90 -31.25 5.47
C THR A 453 20.53 -29.98 4.91
N GLY A 454 19.79 -28.87 4.89
CA GLY A 454 20.29 -27.58 4.40
C GLY A 454 21.53 -27.08 5.15
N ALA A 455 22.35 -26.27 4.48
CA ALA A 455 23.61 -25.74 5.02
C ALA A 455 23.49 -24.74 6.21
N ILE A 456 22.27 -24.52 6.70
CA ILE A 456 21.90 -23.70 7.86
C ILE A 456 20.84 -24.47 8.65
N THR A 457 20.91 -24.46 9.98
CA THR A 457 20.02 -25.20 10.88
C THR A 457 19.68 -24.38 12.12
N CYS A 458 18.60 -24.74 12.81
CA CYS A 458 18.25 -24.15 14.11
C CYS A 458 19.44 -24.03 15.07
N GLY A 459 19.70 -22.81 15.56
CA GLY A 459 20.82 -22.53 16.45
C GLY A 459 22.13 -22.17 15.75
N ASP A 460 22.14 -21.90 14.44
CA ASP A 460 23.34 -21.45 13.74
C ASP A 460 23.64 -19.97 14.04
N PRO A 461 24.81 -19.61 14.59
CA PRO A 461 25.14 -18.23 14.98
C PRO A 461 25.43 -17.30 13.79
N ARG A 462 25.07 -17.70 12.56
CA ARG A 462 25.05 -16.86 11.36
C ARG A 462 23.66 -16.33 11.02
N THR A 463 22.59 -16.88 11.60
CA THR A 463 21.21 -16.44 11.37
C THR A 463 20.82 -15.33 12.35
N ARG A 464 19.61 -14.78 12.18
CA ARG A 464 19.11 -13.65 12.96
C ARG A 464 18.42 -14.10 14.27
N PRO A 465 18.18 -13.19 15.22
CA PRO A 465 17.25 -13.41 16.32
C PRO A 465 15.89 -13.87 15.81
N CYS A 466 15.25 -14.79 16.53
CA CYS A 466 14.00 -15.43 16.06
C CYS A 466 12.82 -14.46 15.88
N SER A 467 12.83 -13.31 16.55
CA SER A 467 11.84 -12.23 16.39
C SER A 467 12.07 -11.35 15.14
N LEU A 468 13.01 -11.71 14.26
CA LEU A 468 13.42 -10.90 13.11
C LEU A 468 13.54 -11.74 11.84
N ALA A 469 12.88 -11.28 10.77
CA ALA A 469 12.89 -11.91 9.47
C ALA A 469 14.26 -11.85 8.74
N SER A 470 14.48 -12.83 7.88
CA SER A 470 15.74 -13.13 7.18
C SER A 470 15.47 -13.93 5.91
N TYR A 471 16.21 -13.67 4.83
CA TYR A 471 16.24 -14.51 3.62
C TYR A 471 16.89 -15.88 3.82
N LEU A 472 17.50 -16.13 4.99
CA LEU A 472 18.07 -17.42 5.36
C LEU A 472 17.09 -18.19 6.26
N PRO A 473 16.91 -19.51 6.05
CA PRO A 473 16.10 -20.35 6.94
C PRO A 473 16.74 -20.51 8.32
N ALA A 474 15.91 -20.80 9.32
CA ALA A 474 16.23 -20.93 10.74
C ALA A 474 16.72 -19.64 11.43
N CYS A 475 16.58 -19.60 12.77
CA CYS A 475 17.05 -18.52 13.63
C CYS A 475 18.06 -19.00 14.70
N GLU A 476 18.67 -18.04 15.42
CA GLU A 476 19.82 -18.29 16.29
C GLU A 476 19.51 -19.05 17.61
N ASP A 477 18.25 -19.07 18.09
CA ASP A 477 17.87 -19.93 19.21
C ASP A 477 17.38 -21.29 18.70
N ALA A 478 18.13 -22.34 19.01
CA ALA A 478 17.85 -23.70 18.56
C ALA A 478 16.48 -24.23 19.02
N ASN A 479 16.00 -23.83 20.21
CA ASN A 479 14.75 -24.33 20.80
C ASN A 479 13.53 -23.61 20.23
N CYS A 480 13.62 -22.28 20.09
CA CYS A 480 12.59 -21.51 19.40
C CYS A 480 12.45 -21.97 17.96
N CYS A 481 13.57 -21.96 17.22
CA CYS A 481 13.60 -22.39 15.82
C CYS A 481 12.97 -23.77 15.64
N SER A 482 13.33 -24.76 16.47
CA SER A 482 12.76 -26.11 16.34
C SER A 482 11.24 -26.11 16.52
N LYS A 483 10.70 -25.39 17.50
CA LYS A 483 9.24 -25.26 17.68
C LYS A 483 8.55 -24.68 16.44
N ILE A 484 9.07 -23.58 15.89
CA ILE A 484 8.43 -22.91 14.75
C ILE A 484 8.53 -23.79 13.50
N CYS A 485 9.66 -24.48 13.31
CA CYS A 485 9.85 -25.40 12.19
C CYS A 485 9.07 -26.73 12.31
N ASP A 486 8.62 -27.11 13.52
CA ASP A 486 7.68 -28.21 13.72
C ASP A 486 6.24 -27.79 13.31
N ILE A 487 5.93 -26.49 13.29
CA ILE A 487 4.64 -25.90 12.85
C ILE A 487 4.68 -25.61 11.34
N ASP A 488 5.65 -24.80 10.90
CA ASP A 488 5.89 -24.47 9.49
C ASP A 488 7.32 -24.90 9.08
N PRO A 489 7.46 -26.04 8.36
CA PRO A 489 8.75 -26.50 7.85
C PRO A 489 9.42 -25.56 6.83
N THR A 490 8.70 -24.60 6.23
CA THR A 490 9.29 -23.59 5.33
C THR A 490 10.22 -22.65 6.11
N CYS A 491 9.94 -22.36 7.39
CA CYS A 491 10.83 -21.61 8.28
C CYS A 491 12.24 -22.22 8.42
N CYS A 492 12.39 -23.54 8.21
CA CYS A 492 13.66 -24.26 8.25
C CYS A 492 14.21 -24.68 6.87
N SER A 493 13.52 -24.40 5.78
CA SER A 493 13.88 -24.92 4.44
C SER A 493 13.76 -23.92 3.30
N ARG A 494 13.03 -22.81 3.48
CA ARG A 494 12.86 -21.68 2.56
C ARG A 494 13.62 -20.47 3.11
N ALA A 495 13.04 -19.77 4.06
CA ALA A 495 13.59 -18.59 4.74
C ALA A 495 12.97 -18.49 6.13
N TRP A 496 13.56 -17.69 7.02
CA TRP A 496 12.93 -17.32 8.29
C TRP A 496 12.20 -15.99 8.08
N ASP A 497 11.02 -16.03 7.49
CA ASP A 497 10.27 -14.85 7.05
C ASP A 497 9.38 -14.25 8.15
N GLU A 498 8.50 -13.33 7.74
CA GLU A 498 7.63 -12.52 8.59
C GLU A 498 6.67 -13.37 9.43
N THR A 499 6.09 -14.43 8.87
CA THR A 499 5.19 -15.33 9.61
C THR A 499 5.97 -16.19 10.60
N CYS A 500 7.17 -16.66 10.23
CA CYS A 500 8.11 -17.32 11.15
C CYS A 500 8.48 -16.43 12.34
N ALA A 501 8.76 -15.14 12.09
CA ALA A 501 9.11 -14.17 13.12
C ALA A 501 7.92 -13.80 14.01
N ALA A 502 6.73 -13.62 13.44
CA ALA A 502 5.49 -13.37 14.19
C ALA A 502 5.13 -14.56 15.09
N ASN A 503 5.16 -15.79 14.57
CA ASN A 503 4.93 -17.00 15.35
C ASN A 503 5.97 -17.15 16.48
N ALA A 504 7.23 -16.77 16.26
CA ALA A 504 8.25 -16.75 17.30
C ALA A 504 7.96 -15.72 18.42
N ASN A 505 7.42 -14.54 18.10
CA ASN A 505 7.09 -13.52 19.10
C ASN A 505 6.05 -13.99 20.13
N VAL A 506 5.10 -14.82 19.70
CA VAL A 506 4.08 -15.46 20.55
C VAL A 506 4.65 -16.69 21.27
N ILE A 507 5.26 -17.63 20.53
CA ILE A 507 5.57 -18.98 21.01
C ILE A 507 6.93 -19.07 21.74
N CYS A 508 7.82 -18.09 21.56
CA CYS A 508 9.21 -18.11 22.05
C CYS A 508 9.57 -17.06 23.11
N ALA A 509 8.58 -16.49 23.79
CA ALA A 509 8.74 -15.53 24.90
C ALA A 509 9.47 -14.22 24.52
N SER A 510 8.65 -13.22 24.18
CA SER A 510 9.05 -11.88 23.73
C SER A 510 10.03 -11.17 24.69
N PRO A 511 10.92 -10.29 24.19
CA PRO A 511 11.88 -9.54 25.01
C PRO A 511 11.24 -8.74 26.15
N ALA A 512 11.91 -8.71 27.31
CA ALA A 512 11.40 -8.02 28.50
C ALA A 512 11.26 -6.51 28.27
N GLY A 513 10.02 -6.04 28.13
CA GLY A 513 9.68 -4.68 27.72
C GLY A 513 8.74 -4.61 26.51
N CYS A 514 8.41 -5.74 25.88
CA CYS A 514 7.41 -5.84 24.82
C CYS A 514 6.09 -6.50 25.28
N PRO A 515 4.94 -6.08 24.70
CA PRO A 515 4.75 -4.80 24.02
C PRO A 515 5.01 -3.63 24.99
N GLY A 516 5.56 -2.54 24.46
CA GLY A 516 5.89 -1.32 25.20
C GLY A 516 4.81 -0.26 25.10
N THR A 517 5.20 1.01 24.99
CA THR A 517 4.25 2.14 24.79
C THR A 517 4.90 3.27 24.00
N GLY A 518 4.26 3.71 22.90
CA GLY A 518 4.77 4.74 22.01
C GLY A 518 5.16 4.21 20.63
N SER A 519 5.14 5.09 19.62
CA SER A 519 5.35 4.73 18.22
C SER A 519 6.78 4.29 17.96
N ALA A 520 6.93 3.16 17.27
CA ALA A 520 8.20 2.66 16.78
C ALA A 520 8.97 3.69 15.91
N LEU A 521 8.23 4.59 15.25
CA LEU A 521 8.74 5.57 14.30
C LEU A 521 9.12 6.92 14.94
N ALA A 522 8.95 7.12 16.25
CA ALA A 522 9.22 8.39 16.93
C ALA A 522 10.05 8.22 18.21
N VAL A 523 10.90 9.20 18.54
CA VAL A 523 11.74 9.16 19.76
C VAL A 523 10.90 9.43 21.01
N HIS A 524 10.89 8.49 21.97
CA HIS A 524 10.11 8.59 23.20
C HIS A 524 10.83 8.06 24.45
N GLY A 525 10.43 8.57 25.62
CA GLY A 525 11.09 8.27 26.92
C GLY A 525 10.64 6.97 27.59
N THR A 526 9.69 6.25 27.00
CA THR A 526 9.20 4.93 27.42
C THR A 526 10.03 3.80 26.80
N ASN A 527 10.09 2.65 27.48
CA ASN A 527 10.80 1.45 27.03
C ASN A 527 9.91 0.63 26.09
N GLY A 528 10.45 0.21 24.94
CA GLY A 528 9.72 -0.57 23.93
C GLY A 528 8.63 0.25 23.21
N CYS A 529 8.40 -0.04 21.93
CA CYS A 529 7.26 0.53 21.20
C CYS A 529 5.99 -0.30 21.42
N SER A 530 4.83 0.27 21.06
CA SER A 530 3.51 -0.32 21.29
C SER A 530 3.12 -1.45 20.30
N ASP A 531 3.82 -1.57 19.18
CA ASP A 531 3.72 -2.66 18.20
C ASP A 531 4.49 -3.91 18.73
N PRO A 532 3.87 -5.08 18.96
CA PRO A 532 4.50 -6.19 19.65
C PRO A 532 5.67 -6.82 18.84
N GLU A 533 5.47 -6.96 17.54
CA GLU A 533 6.39 -7.60 16.60
C GLU A 533 7.61 -6.72 16.37
N CYS A 534 7.38 -5.45 16.02
CA CYS A 534 8.43 -4.45 15.86
C CYS A 534 9.19 -4.21 17.16
N CYS A 535 8.50 -4.18 18.32
CA CYS A 535 9.17 -4.13 19.62
C CYS A 535 10.10 -5.33 19.79
N SER A 536 9.60 -6.54 19.55
CA SER A 536 10.36 -7.77 19.75
C SER A 536 11.55 -7.91 18.79
N ALA A 537 11.42 -7.43 17.55
CA ALA A 537 12.52 -7.33 16.60
C ALA A 537 13.59 -6.33 17.06
N VAL A 538 13.19 -5.09 17.38
CA VAL A 538 14.12 -4.02 17.79
C VAL A 538 14.81 -4.32 19.12
N CYS A 539 14.11 -4.90 20.10
CA CYS A 539 14.70 -5.29 21.38
C CYS A 539 15.73 -6.41 21.27
N SER A 540 15.55 -7.35 20.34
CA SER A 540 16.54 -8.41 20.08
C SER A 540 17.79 -7.86 19.40
N VAL A 541 17.65 -6.84 18.54
CA VAL A 541 18.77 -6.13 17.90
C VAL A 541 19.50 -5.19 18.87
N ASP A 542 18.77 -4.42 19.68
CA ASP A 542 19.34 -3.59 20.75
C ASP A 542 18.45 -3.53 22.02
N PRO A 543 18.79 -4.32 23.06
CA PRO A 543 18.11 -4.30 24.35
C PRO A 543 18.09 -2.94 25.07
N ILE A 544 18.87 -1.95 24.66
CA ILE A 544 18.84 -0.58 25.23
C ILE A 544 17.48 0.08 24.97
N CYS A 545 16.88 -0.11 23.81
CA CYS A 545 15.57 0.45 23.43
C CYS A 545 14.44 0.07 24.39
N CYS A 546 14.63 -1.04 25.10
CA CYS A 546 13.62 -1.71 25.93
C CYS A 546 14.01 -1.71 27.41
N THR A 547 15.18 -1.16 27.75
CA THR A 547 15.66 -0.98 29.13
C THR A 547 15.89 0.48 29.52
N PHE A 548 16.17 1.39 28.57
CA PHE A 548 16.47 2.81 28.83
C PHE A 548 15.64 3.83 28.03
N GLY A 549 14.80 3.39 27.08
CA GLY A 549 13.89 4.22 26.31
C GLY A 549 14.17 4.23 24.80
N TRP A 550 13.18 4.64 24.00
CA TRP A 550 13.22 4.61 22.55
C TRP A 550 13.97 5.81 21.96
N SER A 551 15.24 5.59 21.61
CA SER A 551 16.14 6.61 21.05
C SER A 551 16.03 6.73 19.53
N GLU A 552 16.68 7.75 18.94
CA GLU A 552 16.82 7.92 17.49
C GLU A 552 17.30 6.63 16.80
N ARG A 553 18.27 5.92 17.40
CA ARG A 553 18.76 4.65 16.87
C ARG A 553 17.72 3.53 16.92
N CYS A 554 16.78 3.56 17.87
CA CYS A 554 15.66 2.62 17.92
C CYS A 554 14.69 2.88 16.76
N VAL A 555 14.43 4.15 16.44
CA VAL A 555 13.68 4.56 15.24
C VAL A 555 14.41 4.15 13.95
N THR A 556 15.73 4.31 13.88
CA THR A 556 16.53 3.85 12.71
C THR A 556 16.45 2.33 12.54
N ILE A 557 16.59 1.57 13.63
CA ILE A 557 16.48 0.10 13.59
C ILE A 557 15.04 -0.29 13.19
N ALA A 558 14.01 0.33 13.75
CA ALA A 558 12.60 0.05 13.44
C ALA A 558 12.28 0.28 11.96
N LYS A 559 12.64 1.45 11.42
CA LYS A 559 12.57 1.77 9.97
C LYS A 559 13.39 0.81 9.09
N GLY A 560 14.28 0.02 9.68
CA GLY A 560 15.14 -0.95 9.02
C GLY A 560 14.63 -2.38 8.98
N ILE A 561 13.75 -2.77 9.91
CA ILE A 561 13.43 -4.19 10.19
C ILE A 561 11.96 -4.49 10.49
N CYS A 562 11.15 -3.48 10.77
CA CYS A 562 9.75 -3.69 11.11
C CYS A 562 8.91 -3.66 9.82
N TRP A 563 8.19 -4.75 9.58
CA TRP A 563 7.18 -4.90 8.54
C TRP A 563 5.79 -4.44 9.05
N SER A 564 5.55 -4.58 10.36
CA SER A 564 4.42 -3.97 11.07
C SER A 564 4.77 -2.59 11.65
N PHE A 565 3.83 -1.66 11.57
CA PHE A 565 3.88 -0.36 12.27
C PHE A 565 2.48 0.04 12.76
N GLY A 566 2.02 -0.52 13.89
CA GLY A 566 0.83 -0.05 14.62
C GLY A 566 -0.45 -0.01 13.77
N GLY A 567 -0.70 -1.09 13.02
CA GLY A 567 -1.74 -1.13 11.99
C GLY A 567 -3.16 -1.43 12.47
N CYS A 568 -4.04 -1.57 11.48
CA CYS A 568 -5.40 -2.09 11.62
C CYS A 568 -5.51 -3.45 10.93
N PRO A 569 -6.14 -4.46 11.56
CA PRO A 569 -6.68 -4.47 12.91
C PRO A 569 -5.57 -4.48 13.99
N GLY A 570 -5.89 -3.92 15.15
CA GLY A 570 -5.06 -3.94 16.36
C GLY A 570 -5.65 -4.85 17.46
N ASP A 571 -4.95 -4.92 18.59
CA ASP A 571 -5.21 -5.88 19.67
C ASP A 571 -6.31 -5.37 20.64
N GLY A 572 -7.56 -5.86 20.50
CA GLY A 572 -8.66 -5.62 21.46
C GLY A 572 -9.86 -4.81 20.91
N PRO A 573 -11.05 -4.86 21.58
CA PRO A 573 -12.30 -4.28 21.05
C PRO A 573 -12.33 -2.75 21.14
N CYS A 574 -12.80 -2.10 20.06
CA CYS A 574 -12.68 -0.65 19.84
C CYS A 574 -13.42 0.24 20.87
N ASP A 575 -14.34 -0.32 21.66
CA ASP A 575 -15.11 0.39 22.69
C ASP A 575 -14.47 0.34 24.11
N VAL A 576 -13.42 -0.47 24.30
CA VAL A 576 -12.69 -0.63 25.56
C VAL A 576 -11.35 0.11 25.51
N ILE A 577 -10.87 0.63 26.65
CA ILE A 577 -9.56 1.26 26.75
C ILE A 577 -8.47 0.21 26.96
N HIS A 578 -7.45 0.18 26.10
CA HIS A 578 -6.27 -0.67 26.22
C HIS A 578 -4.96 0.12 26.03
N LEU A 579 -3.82 -0.58 26.07
CA LEU A 579 -2.47 0.01 26.02
C LEU A 579 -1.77 -0.23 24.67
N THR A 580 -2.21 -1.23 23.92
CA THR A 580 -1.90 -1.43 22.50
C THR A 580 -2.59 -0.35 21.64
N PRO A 581 -2.11 -0.08 20.42
CA PRO A 581 -2.77 0.79 19.46
C PRO A 581 -3.76 0.01 18.59
N GLY A 582 -4.54 0.74 17.78
CA GLY A 582 -5.56 0.17 16.90
C GLY A 582 -6.67 -0.55 17.67
N CYS A 583 -7.50 -1.32 16.97
CA CYS A 583 -8.48 -2.23 17.58
C CYS A 583 -8.90 -3.34 16.61
N SER A 584 -9.60 -4.37 17.11
CA SER A 584 -9.85 -5.66 16.45
C SER A 584 -10.79 -5.63 15.23
N ASP A 585 -11.28 -4.44 14.87
CA ASP A 585 -12.11 -4.18 13.71
C ASP A 585 -11.31 -3.36 12.72
N SER A 586 -11.05 -3.90 11.53
CA SER A 586 -10.14 -3.22 10.59
C SER A 586 -10.73 -1.90 10.10
N THR A 587 -12.00 -1.87 9.69
CA THR A 587 -12.68 -0.67 9.20
C THR A 587 -12.80 0.40 10.29
N CYS A 588 -13.35 0.08 11.48
CA CYS A 588 -13.47 1.05 12.57
C CYS A 588 -12.11 1.51 13.11
N CYS A 589 -11.11 0.63 13.13
CA CYS A 589 -9.74 1.00 13.42
C CYS A 589 -9.26 2.07 12.42
N SER A 590 -9.34 1.83 11.11
CA SER A 590 -8.91 2.79 10.08
C SER A 590 -9.65 4.13 10.18
N VAL A 591 -10.97 4.10 10.39
CA VAL A 591 -11.82 5.29 10.61
C VAL A 591 -11.35 6.14 11.79
N VAL A 592 -10.85 5.51 12.87
CA VAL A 592 -10.42 6.19 14.10
C VAL A 592 -8.93 6.55 14.09
N CYS A 593 -8.06 5.71 13.50
CA CYS A 593 -6.67 6.06 13.22
C CYS A 593 -6.60 7.33 12.37
N GLU A 594 -7.51 7.49 11.42
CA GLU A 594 -7.59 8.74 10.67
C GLU A 594 -7.98 9.92 11.56
N ALA A 595 -9.03 9.78 12.36
CA ALA A 595 -9.53 10.88 13.17
C ALA A 595 -8.54 11.32 14.27
N ASP A 596 -7.68 10.41 14.75
CA ASP A 596 -6.53 10.70 15.62
C ASP A 596 -5.45 9.60 15.47
N PRO A 597 -4.38 9.83 14.68
CA PRO A 597 -3.32 8.85 14.48
C PRO A 597 -2.66 8.34 15.76
N LEU A 598 -2.72 9.10 16.88
CA LEU A 598 -2.19 8.67 18.17
C LEU A 598 -2.90 7.42 18.74
N CYS A 599 -4.10 7.11 18.24
CA CYS A 599 -4.80 5.87 18.55
C CYS A 599 -4.09 4.62 18.01
N CYS A 600 -3.26 4.77 16.98
CA CYS A 600 -2.62 3.68 16.24
C CYS A 600 -1.07 3.79 16.27
N ASP A 601 -0.54 5.00 16.47
CA ASP A 601 0.86 5.23 16.82
C ASP A 601 1.18 4.97 18.31
N VAL A 602 0.23 5.09 19.25
CA VAL A 602 0.56 5.18 20.70
C VAL A 602 -0.23 4.23 21.59
N GLN A 603 -1.56 4.40 21.69
CA GLN A 603 -2.45 3.58 22.54
C GLN A 603 -3.94 3.88 22.31
N TRP A 604 -4.77 2.84 22.35
CA TRP A 604 -6.22 2.94 22.22
C TRP A 604 -6.89 3.44 23.52
N ASN A 605 -6.86 4.76 23.69
CA ASN A 605 -7.24 5.44 24.92
C ASN A 605 -8.70 5.95 24.91
N SER A 606 -9.11 6.65 25.97
CA SER A 606 -10.49 7.18 26.10
C SER A 606 -10.93 8.12 24.97
N VAL A 607 -10.01 8.75 24.24
CA VAL A 607 -10.32 9.54 23.05
C VAL A 607 -10.68 8.64 21.88
N CYS A 608 -9.86 7.63 21.57
CA CYS A 608 -10.09 6.62 20.52
C CYS A 608 -11.43 5.89 20.71
N VAL A 609 -11.66 5.42 21.93
CA VAL A 609 -12.93 4.81 22.37
C VAL A 609 -14.13 5.75 22.26
N SER A 610 -13.92 7.08 22.31
CA SER A 610 -14.97 8.07 22.08
C SER A 610 -15.12 8.42 20.59
N ALA A 611 -14.06 8.33 19.79
CA ALA A 611 -14.11 8.47 18.35
C ALA A 611 -14.85 7.28 17.72
N ALA A 612 -14.48 6.04 18.07
CA ALA A 612 -15.16 4.82 17.63
C ALA A 612 -16.68 4.87 17.87
N ARG A 613 -17.08 5.29 19.08
CA ARG A 613 -18.49 5.47 19.49
C ARG A 613 -19.28 6.50 18.69
N ASN A 614 -18.61 7.42 18.02
CA ASN A 614 -19.26 8.44 17.18
C ASN A 614 -19.15 8.07 15.70
N LEU A 615 -17.97 7.71 15.22
CA LEU A 615 -17.65 7.59 13.79
C LEU A 615 -18.02 6.23 13.19
N CYS A 616 -17.89 5.13 13.96
CA CYS A 616 -18.10 3.76 13.47
C CYS A 616 -19.55 3.26 13.59
N GLN A 617 -20.53 4.16 13.75
CA GLN A 617 -21.94 3.83 13.96
C GLN A 617 -22.85 4.84 13.24
N PRO A 618 -23.64 4.42 12.24
CA PRO A 618 -24.40 5.36 11.42
C PRO A 618 -25.56 6.00 12.19
N LEU A 619 -25.81 7.29 11.90
CA LEU A 619 -26.98 7.99 12.42
C LEU A 619 -28.26 7.44 11.80
N ALA A 620 -29.33 7.32 12.60
CA ALA A 620 -30.65 6.82 12.17
C ALA A 620 -31.42 7.74 11.18
N ALA A 621 -30.73 8.65 10.49
CA ALA A 621 -31.21 9.47 9.39
C ALA A 621 -30.39 9.27 8.10
N TRP A 622 -29.35 8.44 8.14
CA TRP A 622 -28.52 8.07 7.00
C TRP A 622 -28.94 6.73 6.42
N GLN A 623 -28.68 6.55 5.13
CA GLN A 623 -28.95 5.31 4.40
C GLN A 623 -27.76 4.33 4.53
N CYS A 624 -27.39 3.96 5.75
CA CYS A 624 -26.34 2.95 6.01
C CYS A 624 -26.93 1.73 6.74
N PRO A 625 -26.69 0.49 6.25
CA PRO A 625 -26.13 0.17 4.94
C PRO A 625 -27.14 0.45 3.81
N CYS A 626 -26.65 0.46 2.57
CA CYS A 626 -27.42 0.47 1.33
C CYS A 626 -26.77 -0.48 0.31
N THR A 627 -27.50 -0.99 -0.68
CA THR A 627 -26.89 -1.86 -1.70
C THR A 627 -26.09 -1.04 -2.70
N GLY A 628 -24.81 -1.41 -2.89
CA GLY A 628 -23.80 -0.70 -3.68
C GLY A 628 -22.47 -0.73 -2.95
N SER A 629 -21.34 -0.87 -3.65
CA SER A 629 -20.05 -1.02 -2.96
C SER A 629 -19.43 0.31 -2.55
N CYS A 630 -19.02 0.42 -1.29
CA CYS A 630 -18.40 1.63 -0.75
C CYS A 630 -17.23 2.14 -1.60
N PHE A 631 -16.51 1.26 -2.30
CA PHE A 631 -15.33 1.62 -3.07
C PHE A 631 -15.60 1.94 -4.55
N GLU A 632 -16.86 1.91 -5.00
CA GLU A 632 -17.28 2.23 -6.36
C GLU A 632 -18.36 3.33 -6.34
N GLU A 633 -18.58 4.04 -7.45
CA GLU A 633 -19.63 5.07 -7.51
C GLU A 633 -20.98 4.47 -7.91
N HIS A 634 -22.03 4.84 -7.19
CA HIS A 634 -23.41 4.46 -7.49
C HIS A 634 -24.35 5.63 -7.15
N PRO A 635 -24.29 6.73 -7.94
CA PRO A 635 -24.90 8.03 -7.60
C PRO A 635 -26.44 8.04 -7.62
N GLU A 636 -27.08 6.89 -7.85
CA GLU A 636 -28.53 6.70 -7.80
C GLU A 636 -29.03 6.35 -6.39
N THR A 637 -28.14 5.90 -5.50
CA THR A 637 -28.38 5.62 -4.08
C THR A 637 -27.45 6.43 -3.19
N ALA A 638 -27.75 6.52 -1.90
CA ALA A 638 -26.90 7.16 -0.90
C ALA A 638 -26.55 6.13 0.19
N GLY A 639 -25.31 6.18 0.69
CA GLY A 639 -24.70 5.16 1.53
C GLY A 639 -24.39 3.85 0.78
N CYS A 640 -23.59 2.97 1.38
CA CYS A 640 -23.03 1.76 0.77
C CYS A 640 -23.15 0.52 1.70
N GLU A 641 -22.62 -0.64 1.30
CA GLU A 641 -22.91 -1.93 1.91
C GLU A 641 -22.27 -2.17 3.28
N ASP A 642 -21.04 -1.70 3.51
CA ASP A 642 -20.41 -1.72 4.84
C ASP A 642 -20.92 -0.53 5.67
N GLU A 643 -21.73 -0.81 6.71
CA GLU A 643 -22.32 0.23 7.55
C GLU A 643 -21.30 1.02 8.40
N VAL A 644 -20.14 0.44 8.68
CA VAL A 644 -19.03 1.08 9.43
C VAL A 644 -18.25 1.99 8.48
N CYS A 645 -17.94 1.51 7.28
CA CYS A 645 -17.30 2.31 6.24
C CYS A 645 -18.20 3.49 5.80
N CYS A 646 -19.47 3.19 5.50
CA CYS A 646 -20.52 4.16 5.22
C CYS A 646 -20.53 5.23 6.31
N SER A 647 -20.69 4.85 7.58
CA SER A 647 -20.68 5.78 8.72
C SER A 647 -19.40 6.64 8.81
N GLY A 648 -18.23 6.07 8.53
CA GLY A 648 -16.97 6.82 8.49
C GLY A 648 -16.97 7.93 7.43
N VAL A 649 -17.44 7.62 6.22
CA VAL A 649 -17.58 8.59 5.12
C VAL A 649 -18.67 9.64 5.44
N CYS A 650 -19.84 9.22 5.95
CA CYS A 650 -20.94 10.14 6.30
C CYS A 650 -20.55 11.20 7.35
N HIS A 651 -19.56 10.91 8.20
CA HIS A 651 -19.06 11.85 9.20
C HIS A 651 -18.14 12.93 8.62
N ILE A 652 -17.63 12.72 7.41
CA ILE A 652 -16.83 13.70 6.65
C ILE A 652 -17.76 14.47 5.70
N ASP A 653 -18.48 13.76 4.83
CA ASP A 653 -19.57 14.35 4.04
C ASP A 653 -20.90 13.60 4.25
N PRO A 654 -21.86 14.20 4.98
CA PRO A 654 -23.21 13.66 5.13
C PRO A 654 -23.98 13.48 3.82
N LEU A 655 -23.64 14.22 2.74
CA LEU A 655 -24.34 14.15 1.45
C LEU A 655 -24.21 12.76 0.81
N CYS A 656 -23.07 12.09 1.01
CA CYS A 656 -22.85 10.70 0.60
C CYS A 656 -23.94 9.75 1.12
N CYS A 657 -24.59 10.09 2.23
CA CYS A 657 -25.53 9.24 2.96
C CYS A 657 -26.94 9.83 3.09
N THR A 658 -27.20 10.96 2.41
CA THR A 658 -28.54 11.59 2.33
C THR A 658 -28.96 12.03 0.92
N GLU A 659 -28.05 12.13 -0.04
CA GLU A 659 -28.35 12.55 -1.42
C GLU A 659 -27.85 11.52 -2.45
N SER A 660 -26.54 11.22 -2.50
CA SER A 660 -25.95 10.29 -3.49
C SER A 660 -24.53 9.84 -3.14
N TRP A 661 -24.18 8.58 -3.44
CA TRP A 661 -22.82 8.01 -3.29
C TRP A 661 -22.04 8.11 -4.62
N ASP A 662 -21.29 9.19 -4.80
CA ASP A 662 -20.55 9.49 -6.03
C ASP A 662 -19.06 9.08 -5.96
N SER A 663 -18.29 9.39 -7.02
CA SER A 663 -16.84 9.18 -7.06
C SER A 663 -16.06 9.88 -5.93
N GLY A 664 -16.57 10.96 -5.35
CA GLY A 664 -15.99 11.59 -4.15
C GLY A 664 -16.20 10.72 -2.91
N CYS A 665 -17.43 10.25 -2.70
CA CYS A 665 -17.76 9.29 -1.64
C CYS A 665 -16.94 8.00 -1.74
N ALA A 666 -16.85 7.42 -2.93
CA ALA A 666 -16.02 6.24 -3.19
C ALA A 666 -14.53 6.50 -2.98
N THR A 667 -14.03 7.70 -3.32
CA THR A 667 -12.64 8.09 -3.07
C THR A 667 -12.36 8.29 -1.59
N MET A 668 -13.32 8.78 -0.80
CA MET A 668 -13.22 8.88 0.67
C MET A 668 -13.31 7.50 1.34
N ALA A 669 -14.12 6.57 0.82
CA ALA A 669 -14.21 5.23 1.35
C ALA A 669 -12.88 4.47 1.24
N ARG A 670 -12.22 4.54 0.08
CA ARG A 670 -10.91 3.92 -0.25
C ARG A 670 -9.71 4.41 0.58
N VAL A 671 -9.98 5.08 1.70
CA VAL A 671 -9.08 6.02 2.35
C VAL A 671 -9.40 6.10 3.84
N VAL A 672 -10.67 6.22 4.21
CA VAL A 672 -11.18 6.19 5.60
C VAL A 672 -11.41 4.77 6.10
N CYS A 673 -11.87 3.88 5.23
CA CYS A 673 -12.21 2.50 5.58
C CYS A 673 -11.03 1.54 5.40
N CYS A 674 -10.08 1.90 4.54
CA CYS A 674 -8.91 1.11 4.17
C CYS A 674 -7.68 1.46 5.00
N GLY A 675 -6.70 0.57 4.99
CA GLY A 675 -5.36 0.88 5.47
C GLY A 675 -4.62 1.77 4.46
N ALA A 676 -3.40 2.19 4.82
CA ALA A 676 -2.50 2.76 3.84
C ALA A 676 -2.06 1.64 2.85
N PRO A 677 -2.18 1.83 1.52
CA PRO A 677 -2.02 0.75 0.54
C PRO A 677 -0.72 -0.06 0.66
N GLY A 678 -0.83 -1.36 0.44
CA GLY A 678 0.25 -2.33 0.54
C GLY A 678 -0.16 -3.54 1.38
N CYS A 679 0.82 -4.26 1.93
CA CYS A 679 0.57 -5.36 2.85
C CYS A 679 -0.10 -4.90 4.15
N GLY A 680 -1.13 -5.65 4.57
CA GLY A 680 -1.94 -5.31 5.75
C GLY A 680 -3.02 -4.25 5.50
N ASP A 681 -3.25 -3.81 4.26
CA ASP A 681 -4.45 -3.04 3.93
C ASP A 681 -5.69 -3.95 3.98
N ASN A 682 -6.66 -3.62 4.84
CA ASN A 682 -7.90 -4.38 4.97
C ASN A 682 -8.78 -4.35 3.71
N CYS A 683 -8.59 -3.36 2.83
CA CYS A 683 -9.22 -3.31 1.51
C CYS A 683 -8.48 -4.08 0.41
N ALA A 684 -7.27 -4.61 0.68
CA ALA A 684 -6.55 -5.42 -0.30
C ALA A 684 -7.29 -6.74 -0.58
N GLY A 685 -7.71 -7.46 0.47
CA GLY A 685 -8.46 -8.72 0.40
C GLY A 685 -7.91 -9.82 1.32
N GLU A 686 -8.66 -10.93 1.50
CA GLU A 686 -8.20 -12.08 2.31
C GLU A 686 -7.06 -12.85 1.62
N CYS A 687 -5.90 -12.97 2.28
CA CYS A 687 -4.74 -13.70 1.72
C CYS A 687 -5.00 -15.16 1.31
N LEU A 688 -6.04 -15.81 1.84
CA LEU A 688 -6.39 -17.21 1.55
C LEU A 688 -7.50 -17.38 0.51
N ARG A 689 -7.96 -16.28 -0.13
CA ARG A 689 -8.89 -16.25 -1.27
C ARG A 689 -8.33 -15.45 -2.44
N PRO A 690 -8.65 -15.80 -3.71
CA PRO A 690 -8.15 -15.04 -4.85
C PRO A 690 -8.98 -13.78 -5.10
N HIS A 691 -8.32 -12.68 -5.46
CA HIS A 691 -8.95 -11.40 -5.81
C HIS A 691 -8.15 -10.66 -6.91
N LEU A 692 -8.71 -9.54 -7.41
CA LEU A 692 -8.15 -8.79 -8.55
C LEU A 692 -7.19 -7.67 -8.14
N THR A 693 -7.27 -7.23 -6.89
CA THR A 693 -6.31 -6.32 -6.23
C THR A 693 -5.00 -7.03 -5.90
N PRO A 694 -3.86 -6.33 -5.89
CA PRO A 694 -2.59 -6.83 -5.34
C PRO A 694 -2.54 -6.69 -3.81
N ASN A 695 -1.54 -7.34 -3.18
CA ASN A 695 -1.33 -7.43 -1.72
C ASN A 695 -2.48 -8.19 -1.03
N CYS A 696 -2.47 -8.28 0.31
CA CYS A 696 -3.59 -8.80 1.09
C CYS A 696 -3.57 -8.28 2.55
N ASN A 697 -4.64 -8.55 3.29
CA ASN A 697 -4.97 -7.90 4.57
C ASN A 697 -4.22 -8.42 5.83
N ASP A 698 -3.47 -9.51 5.73
CA ASP A 698 -2.55 -9.96 6.78
C ASP A 698 -1.13 -9.50 6.39
N PRO A 699 -0.52 -8.53 7.11
CA PRO A 699 0.77 -7.99 6.73
C PRO A 699 1.90 -9.02 6.82
N ALA A 700 1.86 -9.96 7.78
CA ALA A 700 2.89 -10.99 7.92
C ALA A 700 2.83 -11.97 6.74
N CYS A 701 1.62 -12.43 6.41
CA CYS A 701 1.40 -13.32 5.29
C CYS A 701 1.72 -12.67 3.94
N CYS A 702 1.29 -11.41 3.77
CA CYS A 702 1.49 -10.66 2.54
C CYS A 702 2.99 -10.49 2.23
N GLU A 703 3.78 -9.93 3.15
CA GLU A 703 5.22 -9.71 2.96
C GLU A 703 5.99 -11.02 2.70
N ALA A 704 5.66 -12.09 3.44
CA ALA A 704 6.27 -13.41 3.24
C ALA A 704 5.97 -14.03 1.85
N VAL A 705 4.82 -13.69 1.23
CA VAL A 705 4.50 -14.05 -0.15
C VAL A 705 5.18 -13.09 -1.14
N CYS A 706 5.07 -11.77 -0.96
CA CYS A 706 5.66 -10.74 -1.84
C CYS A 706 7.16 -10.96 -2.06
N ARG A 707 7.89 -11.31 -0.99
CA ARG A 707 9.32 -11.63 -0.97
C ARG A 707 9.77 -12.62 -2.05
N PHE A 708 8.89 -13.54 -2.46
CA PHE A 708 9.20 -14.60 -3.43
C PHE A 708 8.34 -14.55 -4.69
N GLU A 709 7.14 -13.99 -4.62
CA GLU A 709 6.18 -13.90 -5.73
C GLU A 709 5.70 -12.44 -5.92
N PRO A 710 6.56 -11.50 -6.39
CA PRO A 710 6.22 -10.06 -6.47
C PRO A 710 4.97 -9.73 -7.29
N TYR A 711 4.61 -10.60 -8.25
CA TYR A 711 3.36 -10.52 -9.02
C TYR A 711 2.11 -10.37 -8.13
N CYS A 712 2.12 -11.00 -6.95
CA CYS A 712 1.02 -10.93 -5.98
C CYS A 712 0.80 -9.52 -5.41
N CYS A 713 1.83 -8.66 -5.47
CA CYS A 713 1.91 -7.39 -4.75
C CYS A 713 2.10 -6.19 -5.70
N GLU A 714 2.60 -6.43 -6.92
CA GLU A 714 2.59 -5.49 -8.05
C GLU A 714 1.30 -5.57 -8.90
N VAL A 715 0.71 -6.76 -9.08
CA VAL A 715 -0.33 -7.00 -10.11
C VAL A 715 -1.67 -7.43 -9.52
N ARG A 716 -1.76 -8.63 -8.92
CA ARG A 716 -3.02 -9.17 -8.34
C ARG A 716 -2.78 -10.40 -7.47
N TRP A 717 -3.67 -10.65 -6.51
CA TRP A 717 -3.62 -11.82 -5.63
C TRP A 717 -4.43 -13.00 -6.18
N ASP A 718 -3.90 -13.76 -7.15
CA ASP A 718 -4.62 -14.89 -7.75
C ASP A 718 -4.41 -16.25 -7.05
N SER A 719 -4.90 -17.34 -7.66
CA SER A 719 -4.83 -18.69 -7.08
C SER A 719 -3.41 -19.19 -6.84
N ALA A 720 -2.38 -18.67 -7.53
CA ALA A 720 -0.99 -18.96 -7.22
C ALA A 720 -0.57 -18.31 -5.89
N CYS A 721 -0.94 -17.05 -5.68
CA CYS A 721 -0.70 -16.31 -4.43
C CYS A 721 -1.39 -17.01 -3.24
N VAL A 722 -2.62 -17.47 -3.42
CA VAL A 722 -3.35 -18.25 -2.40
C VAL A 722 -2.67 -19.59 -2.10
N LEU A 723 -2.07 -20.27 -3.09
CA LEU A 723 -1.33 -21.50 -2.86
C LEU A 723 0.00 -21.25 -2.13
N ALA A 724 0.70 -20.15 -2.43
CA ALA A 724 1.87 -19.70 -1.69
C ALA A 724 1.52 -19.37 -0.23
N ALA A 725 0.47 -18.57 -0.01
CA ALA A 725 -0.04 -18.22 1.31
C ALA A 725 -0.45 -19.45 2.14
N ARG A 726 -1.12 -20.43 1.52
CA ARG A 726 -1.45 -21.72 2.15
C ARG A 726 -0.23 -22.58 2.51
N SER A 727 0.97 -22.22 2.08
CA SER A 727 2.22 -22.94 2.38
C SER A 727 3.18 -22.25 3.35
N THR A 728 2.95 -20.97 3.68
CA THR A 728 3.84 -20.14 4.52
C THR A 728 3.09 -19.27 5.56
N CYS A 729 1.77 -19.09 5.43
CA CYS A 729 0.96 -18.33 6.38
C CYS A 729 0.02 -19.20 7.23
N VAL A 730 -0.21 -20.45 6.82
CA VAL A 730 -1.16 -21.35 7.46
C VAL A 730 -0.46 -22.12 8.58
N GLY A 731 -0.47 -21.56 9.78
CA GLY A 731 -0.06 -22.28 10.98
C GLY A 731 0.43 -21.40 12.13
N GLY A 732 0.23 -21.91 13.33
CA GLY A 732 0.73 -21.30 14.56
C GLY A 732 -0.23 -20.32 15.22
N CYS A 733 0.24 -19.75 16.32
CA CYS A 733 -0.56 -18.93 17.22
C CYS A 733 -0.27 -17.45 17.01
N GLY A 734 -1.31 -16.67 16.66
CA GLY A 734 -1.20 -15.23 16.46
C GLY A 734 -1.35 -14.76 15.02
N GLN A 735 -1.25 -15.64 14.01
CA GLN A 735 -1.42 -15.23 12.61
C GLN A 735 -2.91 -14.98 12.29
N PRO A 736 -3.29 -13.82 11.73
CA PRO A 736 -4.64 -13.61 11.20
C PRO A 736 -5.06 -14.73 10.22
N SER A 737 -4.13 -15.12 9.34
CA SER A 737 -4.25 -16.23 8.39
C SER A 737 -4.37 -17.64 8.99
N SER A 738 -4.07 -17.86 10.28
CA SER A 738 -4.36 -19.16 10.93
C SER A 738 -5.86 -19.42 11.11
N GLY A 739 -6.71 -18.38 11.07
CA GLY A 739 -8.16 -18.49 11.27
C GLY A 739 -8.62 -18.01 12.65
N ASN A 740 -9.94 -17.99 12.87
CA ASN A 740 -10.53 -17.46 14.11
C ASN A 740 -10.58 -18.53 15.22
N CYS A 741 -10.31 -18.15 16.46
CA CYS A 741 -10.21 -19.10 17.56
C CYS A 741 -11.54 -19.77 17.98
N PHE A 742 -12.69 -19.33 17.46
CA PHE A 742 -14.01 -19.69 17.99
C PHE A 742 -14.84 -20.60 17.07
N ASN A 743 -14.28 -21.02 15.93
CA ASN A 743 -14.89 -21.94 14.98
C ASN A 743 -13.96 -23.08 14.58
N GLY A 744 -14.52 -24.21 14.19
CA GLY A 744 -13.75 -25.28 13.56
C GLY A 744 -13.33 -24.92 12.13
N HIS A 745 -12.03 -25.02 11.82
CA HIS A 745 -11.45 -24.80 10.50
C HIS A 745 -10.27 -25.74 10.19
N ASP A 746 -9.98 -25.97 8.91
CA ASP A 746 -8.97 -26.94 8.46
C ASP A 746 -7.52 -26.51 8.74
N THR A 747 -7.28 -25.23 9.05
CA THR A 747 -5.95 -24.67 9.36
C THR A 747 -5.55 -24.90 10.83
N PRO A 748 -4.26 -25.12 11.16
CA PRO A 748 -3.80 -25.30 12.54
C PRO A 748 -3.51 -23.97 13.27
N GLY A 749 -3.76 -23.94 14.57
CA GLY A 749 -3.64 -22.74 15.40
C GLY A 749 -4.80 -21.76 15.21
N CYS A 750 -4.68 -20.53 15.69
CA CYS A 750 -5.65 -19.45 15.46
C CYS A 750 -5.06 -18.06 15.78
N SER A 751 -5.75 -17.01 15.35
CA SER A 751 -5.28 -15.62 15.33
C SER A 751 -5.10 -14.94 16.69
N ILE A 752 -5.84 -15.34 17.72
CA ILE A 752 -5.66 -14.76 19.07
C ILE A 752 -4.54 -15.56 19.78
N GLY A 753 -3.29 -15.13 19.62
CA GLY A 753 -2.10 -15.91 20.05
C GLY A 753 -2.13 -16.41 21.50
N ASN A 754 -2.56 -15.57 22.45
CA ASN A 754 -2.72 -15.97 23.86
C ASN A 754 -3.82 -17.02 24.09
N CYS A 755 -4.89 -17.01 23.28
CA CYS A 755 -5.93 -18.03 23.33
C CYS A 755 -5.43 -19.34 22.71
N CYS A 756 -4.81 -19.24 21.54
CA CYS A 756 -4.18 -20.36 20.83
C CYS A 756 -3.21 -21.12 21.74
N GLU A 757 -2.19 -20.46 22.31
CA GLU A 757 -1.22 -21.10 23.23
C GLU A 757 -1.89 -21.72 24.47
N THR A 758 -3.02 -21.16 24.93
CA THR A 758 -3.78 -21.74 26.06
C THR A 758 -4.45 -23.07 25.69
N VAL A 759 -4.89 -23.23 24.43
CA VAL A 759 -5.44 -24.49 23.91
C VAL A 759 -4.32 -25.47 23.52
N CYS A 760 -3.32 -25.03 22.73
CA CYS A 760 -2.18 -25.85 22.32
C CYS A 760 -1.39 -26.41 23.52
N GLY A 761 -1.31 -25.63 24.60
CA GLY A 761 -0.59 -25.99 25.83
C GLY A 761 -1.22 -27.16 26.62
N ASP A 762 -2.46 -27.57 26.33
CA ASP A 762 -3.03 -28.79 26.87
C ASP A 762 -2.79 -29.97 25.91
N ALA A 763 -2.12 -31.02 26.40
CA ALA A 763 -1.81 -32.23 25.64
C ALA A 763 -3.04 -33.04 25.17
N ARG A 764 -4.27 -32.64 25.55
CA ARG A 764 -5.54 -33.10 24.95
C ARG A 764 -5.80 -32.47 23.58
N PHE A 765 -5.31 -31.26 23.34
CA PHE A 765 -5.64 -30.37 22.22
C PHE A 765 -4.43 -29.95 21.38
N GLN A 766 -3.23 -30.50 21.62
CA GLN A 766 -2.05 -30.19 20.80
C GLN A 766 -2.29 -30.35 19.28
N TYR A 767 -3.12 -31.32 18.87
CA TYR A 767 -3.50 -31.54 17.47
C TYR A 767 -4.21 -30.35 16.80
N CYS A 768 -4.82 -29.46 17.59
CA CYS A 768 -5.40 -28.19 17.10
C CYS A 768 -4.35 -27.29 16.44
N CYS A 769 -3.07 -27.51 16.77
CA CYS A 769 -1.94 -26.68 16.40
C CYS A 769 -0.88 -27.48 15.61
N ASP A 770 -0.92 -28.81 15.67
CA ASP A 770 -0.14 -29.72 14.81
C ASP A 770 -0.84 -30.09 13.49
N ILE A 771 -2.18 -29.97 13.39
CA ILE A 771 -2.99 -30.51 12.27
C ILE A 771 -4.09 -29.54 11.81
N SER A 772 -5.08 -29.27 12.65
CA SER A 772 -6.30 -28.53 12.28
C SER A 772 -7.10 -28.13 13.52
N TRP A 773 -7.56 -26.90 13.59
CA TRP A 773 -8.33 -26.36 14.71
C TRP A 773 -9.82 -26.71 14.58
N ASP A 774 -10.24 -27.89 15.04
CA ASP A 774 -11.64 -28.35 14.90
C ASP A 774 -12.63 -27.74 15.92
N GLU A 775 -13.91 -28.12 15.82
CA GLU A 775 -14.97 -27.62 16.72
C GLU A 775 -14.74 -27.97 18.21
N ALA A 776 -13.94 -28.99 18.54
CA ALA A 776 -13.53 -29.26 19.92
C ALA A 776 -12.41 -28.30 20.38
N CYS A 777 -11.49 -27.93 19.48
CA CYS A 777 -10.51 -26.84 19.70
C CYS A 777 -11.24 -25.52 19.98
N ALA A 778 -12.17 -25.14 19.10
CA ALA A 778 -13.02 -23.96 19.25
C ALA A 778 -13.87 -23.99 20.54
N THR A 779 -14.36 -25.16 20.96
CA THR A 779 -15.13 -25.29 22.21
C THR A 779 -14.29 -25.10 23.47
N GLU A 780 -13.06 -25.62 23.52
CA GLU A 780 -12.15 -25.32 24.64
C GLU A 780 -11.73 -23.85 24.59
N ALA A 781 -11.46 -23.28 23.40
CA ALA A 781 -11.13 -21.87 23.22
C ALA A 781 -12.22 -20.91 23.74
N ARG A 782 -13.49 -21.12 23.36
CA ARG A 782 -14.64 -20.35 23.89
C ARG A 782 -14.78 -20.44 25.42
N THR A 783 -14.31 -21.54 26.01
CA THR A 783 -14.30 -21.75 27.47
C THR A 783 -13.09 -21.11 28.16
N ALA A 784 -11.91 -21.17 27.54
CA ALA A 784 -10.65 -20.67 28.09
C ALA A 784 -10.46 -19.15 27.86
N CYS A 785 -11.10 -18.62 26.83
CA CYS A 785 -10.86 -17.30 26.26
C CYS A 785 -12.13 -16.42 26.23
N GLU A 786 -13.10 -16.67 27.13
CA GLU A 786 -14.39 -15.96 27.26
C GLU A 786 -14.27 -14.42 27.22
N VAL A 787 -13.15 -13.86 27.69
CA VAL A 787 -12.80 -12.43 27.65
C VAL A 787 -12.63 -11.85 26.24
N TYR A 788 -12.34 -12.68 25.24
CA TYR A 788 -12.09 -12.26 23.85
C TYR A 788 -13.21 -12.66 22.88
N LEU A 789 -14.32 -13.24 23.38
CA LEU A 789 -15.51 -13.52 22.57
C LEU A 789 -16.25 -12.20 22.30
N PRO A 790 -16.43 -11.79 21.03
CA PRO A 790 -17.24 -10.61 20.70
C PRO A 790 -18.67 -10.75 21.22
N SER A 791 -19.21 -9.66 21.75
CA SER A 791 -20.61 -9.54 22.13
C SER A 791 -21.40 -8.77 21.06
N CYS A 792 -22.69 -9.06 20.95
CA CYS A 792 -23.60 -8.28 20.11
C CYS A 792 -23.48 -6.78 20.39
N GLY A 793 -23.40 -5.97 19.34
CA GLY A 793 -23.30 -4.52 19.47
C GLY A 793 -22.00 -4.00 20.07
N ASP A 794 -20.95 -4.81 20.11
CA ASP A 794 -19.60 -4.31 20.36
C ASP A 794 -19.20 -3.41 19.19
N ILE A 795 -18.72 -2.21 19.52
CA ILE A 795 -18.42 -1.17 18.52
C ILE A 795 -17.07 -1.51 17.88
N GLY A 796 -17.03 -1.57 16.55
CA GLY A 796 -15.99 -2.35 15.89
C GLY A 796 -16.26 -3.85 16.04
N SER A 797 -17.45 -4.26 15.61
CA SER A 797 -17.70 -5.58 15.06
C SER A 797 -18.30 -5.37 13.67
N ASP A 798 -18.09 -6.32 12.78
CA ASP A 798 -18.42 -6.17 11.37
C ASP A 798 -19.95 -6.01 11.18
N GLY A 799 -20.37 -5.40 10.07
CA GLY A 799 -21.78 -5.05 9.84
C GLY A 799 -22.68 -6.29 9.69
N CYS A 800 -23.84 -6.30 10.35
CA CYS A 800 -24.71 -7.50 10.42
C CYS A 800 -25.19 -8.05 9.06
N ASN A 801 -25.14 -7.24 8.00
CA ASN A 801 -25.47 -7.61 6.63
C ASN A 801 -24.29 -8.18 5.81
N ILE A 802 -23.10 -8.31 6.40
CA ILE A 802 -21.88 -8.83 5.79
C ILE A 802 -21.49 -10.12 6.52
N PRO A 803 -21.09 -11.21 5.82
CA PRO A 803 -20.64 -12.43 6.47
C PRO A 803 -19.16 -12.30 6.92
N HIS A 804 -18.83 -12.70 8.14
CA HIS A 804 -17.49 -12.55 8.70
C HIS A 804 -17.13 -13.65 9.70
N LEU A 805 -15.82 -13.94 9.81
CA LEU A 805 -15.26 -15.08 10.57
C LEU A 805 -15.29 -14.90 12.11
N LYS A 806 -16.17 -14.04 12.65
CA LYS A 806 -16.32 -13.78 14.09
C LYS A 806 -17.80 -14.04 14.47
N PRO A 807 -18.13 -14.41 15.72
CA PRO A 807 -19.51 -14.37 16.18
C PRO A 807 -19.94 -12.92 16.45
N ALA A 808 -21.26 -12.69 16.46
CA ALA A 808 -21.91 -11.40 16.72
C ALA A 808 -21.59 -10.27 15.72
N CYS A 809 -22.36 -9.18 15.73
CA CYS A 809 -22.24 -8.06 14.77
C CYS A 809 -22.66 -6.70 15.37
N SER A 810 -22.42 -5.61 14.61
CA SER A 810 -22.45 -4.21 15.08
C SER A 810 -23.81 -3.67 15.59
N ASP A 811 -24.95 -4.07 15.03
CA ASP A 811 -26.27 -3.67 15.58
C ASP A 811 -26.67 -4.63 16.72
N ARG A 812 -26.59 -4.14 17.96
CA ARG A 812 -26.99 -4.87 19.18
C ARG A 812 -28.37 -5.53 19.05
N ALA A 813 -29.35 -4.80 18.55
CA ALA A 813 -30.75 -5.21 18.53
C ALA A 813 -31.03 -6.21 17.41
N CYS A 814 -30.34 -6.07 16.27
CA CYS A 814 -30.37 -7.08 15.21
C CYS A 814 -29.66 -8.37 15.67
N CYS A 815 -28.44 -8.24 16.18
CA CYS A 815 -27.64 -9.36 16.67
C CYS A 815 -28.37 -10.16 17.76
N ASP A 816 -28.87 -9.51 18.82
CA ASP A 816 -29.69 -10.17 19.86
C ASP A 816 -30.92 -10.89 19.25
N GLY A 817 -31.52 -10.34 18.20
CA GLY A 817 -32.64 -10.94 17.47
C GLY A 817 -32.25 -12.20 16.68
N VAL A 818 -31.09 -12.20 16.03
CA VAL A 818 -30.54 -13.35 15.29
C VAL A 818 -30.08 -14.45 16.25
N CYS A 819 -29.39 -14.14 17.36
CA CYS A 819 -28.98 -15.13 18.37
C CYS A 819 -30.17 -15.95 18.93
N LEU A 820 -31.35 -15.32 19.00
CA LEU A 820 -32.58 -15.96 19.50
C LEU A 820 -33.19 -16.93 18.48
N ILE A 821 -32.76 -16.89 17.22
CA ILE A 821 -33.14 -17.82 16.15
C ILE A 821 -32.06 -18.89 15.98
N ASP A 822 -30.78 -18.47 15.88
CA ASP A 822 -29.63 -19.37 15.83
C ASP A 822 -28.47 -18.88 16.73
N ASP A 823 -28.12 -19.72 17.70
CA ASP A 823 -27.05 -19.49 18.69
C ASP A 823 -25.66 -19.59 18.03
N TYR A 824 -25.55 -20.23 16.86
CA TYR A 824 -24.31 -20.31 16.08
C TYR A 824 -23.79 -18.91 15.72
N CYS A 825 -24.66 -18.01 15.29
CA CYS A 825 -24.32 -16.64 14.91
C CYS A 825 -23.64 -15.84 16.04
N CYS A 826 -23.83 -16.23 17.30
CA CYS A 826 -23.38 -15.49 18.48
C CYS A 826 -22.43 -16.29 19.38
N THR A 827 -22.06 -17.51 18.96
CA THR A 827 -21.10 -18.37 19.66
C THR A 827 -20.05 -18.98 18.73
N ASN A 828 -20.27 -18.97 17.42
CA ASN A 828 -19.44 -19.55 16.37
C ASN A 828 -19.11 -18.44 15.34
N GLU A 829 -19.82 -18.35 14.22
CA GLU A 829 -19.51 -17.47 13.08
C GLU A 829 -20.75 -16.72 12.60
N TRP A 830 -20.59 -15.45 12.23
CA TRP A 830 -21.62 -14.68 11.54
C TRP A 830 -21.56 -14.97 10.03
N ASP A 831 -22.01 -16.16 9.65
CA ASP A 831 -21.95 -16.65 8.28
C ASP A 831 -23.02 -16.02 7.36
N ALA A 832 -23.08 -16.49 6.10
CA ALA A 832 -24.13 -16.08 5.17
C ALA A 832 -25.55 -16.44 5.66
N THR A 833 -25.72 -17.48 6.46
CA THR A 833 -27.00 -17.84 7.10
C THR A 833 -27.40 -16.79 8.14
N CYS A 834 -26.47 -16.31 8.95
CA CYS A 834 -26.68 -15.22 9.92
C CYS A 834 -27.08 -13.90 9.24
N VAL A 835 -26.41 -13.54 8.15
CA VAL A 835 -26.80 -12.41 7.28
C VAL A 835 -28.23 -12.58 6.76
N GLN A 836 -28.58 -13.76 6.23
CA GLN A 836 -29.93 -14.06 5.72
C GLN A 836 -31.02 -13.96 6.81
N LEU A 837 -30.69 -14.27 8.08
CA LEU A 837 -31.61 -14.08 9.19
C LEU A 837 -31.90 -12.60 9.48
N THR A 838 -30.97 -11.67 9.20
CA THR A 838 -31.22 -10.23 9.43
C THR A 838 -32.43 -9.70 8.65
N TYR A 839 -32.65 -10.20 7.43
CA TYR A 839 -33.77 -9.81 6.58
C TYR A 839 -35.14 -10.26 7.12
N THR A 840 -35.20 -11.04 8.21
CA THR A 840 -36.47 -11.51 8.81
C THR A 840 -36.56 -11.46 10.34
N ALA A 841 -35.44 -11.31 11.07
CA ALA A 841 -35.42 -11.36 12.54
C ALA A 841 -36.04 -10.12 13.22
N ASP A 842 -36.75 -10.33 14.34
CA ASP A 842 -37.27 -9.27 15.21
C ASP A 842 -36.09 -8.47 15.81
N GLY A 843 -35.92 -7.22 15.38
CA GLY A 843 -34.83 -6.33 15.82
C GLY A 843 -34.04 -5.73 14.66
N CYS A 844 -33.85 -6.49 13.58
CA CYS A 844 -33.05 -6.13 12.40
C CYS A 844 -33.71 -5.12 11.44
N GLY A 845 -34.55 -4.22 11.95
CA GLY A 845 -35.35 -3.29 11.14
C GLY A 845 -34.55 -2.29 10.28
N ARG A 846 -33.24 -2.15 10.49
CA ARG A 846 -32.30 -1.41 9.64
C ARG A 846 -32.11 -2.08 8.27
N TYR A 847 -32.02 -3.42 8.26
CA TYR A 847 -31.67 -4.25 7.10
C TYR A 847 -32.91 -4.77 6.34
N GLN A 848 -34.11 -4.47 6.85
CA GLN A 848 -35.40 -4.99 6.34
C GLN A 848 -36.06 -4.02 5.36
N PHE A 849 -35.42 -3.89 4.20
CA PHE A 849 -35.96 -3.22 3.01
C PHE A 849 -37.22 -3.90 2.48
N LYS A 850 -37.82 -3.33 1.44
CA LYS A 850 -39.02 -3.82 0.75
C LYS A 850 -38.89 -3.54 -0.75
N CYS A 851 -39.77 -4.15 -1.53
CA CYS A 851 -40.01 -3.74 -2.91
C CYS A 851 -40.19 -2.23 -3.03
N GLY A 852 -39.36 -1.58 -3.85
CA GLY A 852 -39.40 -0.13 -4.06
C GLY A 852 -38.61 0.71 -3.05
N ASP A 853 -37.94 0.10 -2.06
CA ASP A 853 -36.99 0.83 -1.21
C ASP A 853 -35.64 0.91 -1.96
N VAL A 854 -35.09 2.12 -2.17
CA VAL A 854 -33.91 2.36 -3.02
C VAL A 854 -32.66 1.55 -2.63
N CYS A 855 -32.55 1.16 -1.36
CA CYS A 855 -31.42 0.38 -0.85
C CYS A 855 -31.58 -1.15 -0.98
N ALA A 856 -32.70 -1.65 -1.49
CA ALA A 856 -32.92 -3.08 -1.68
C ALA A 856 -31.89 -3.73 -2.63
N GLY A 857 -31.48 -2.98 -3.68
CA GLY A 857 -30.61 -3.44 -4.76
C GLY A 857 -31.29 -3.29 -6.13
N ASP A 858 -30.55 -3.44 -7.22
CA ASP A 858 -31.13 -3.26 -8.56
C ASP A 858 -31.94 -4.47 -9.03
N CYS A 859 -33.10 -4.24 -9.64
CA CYS A 859 -33.98 -5.32 -10.07
C CYS A 859 -33.40 -6.22 -11.16
N CYS A 860 -32.40 -5.76 -11.90
CA CYS A 860 -31.95 -6.40 -13.13
C CYS A 860 -30.68 -7.22 -12.94
N ASP A 861 -29.92 -7.00 -11.85
CA ASP A 861 -28.67 -7.69 -11.55
C ASP A 861 -28.74 -8.43 -10.21
N ALA A 862 -27.91 -9.46 -10.04
CA ALA A 862 -27.97 -10.34 -8.88
C ALA A 862 -27.26 -9.74 -7.66
N HIS A 863 -27.92 -9.71 -6.50
CA HIS A 863 -27.40 -9.11 -5.26
C HIS A 863 -27.80 -9.92 -3.99
N PRO A 864 -27.05 -9.82 -2.87
CA PRO A 864 -27.20 -10.72 -1.73
C PRO A 864 -28.39 -10.40 -0.81
N THR A 865 -28.94 -9.20 -0.89
CA THR A 865 -30.20 -8.77 -0.27
C THR A 865 -31.41 -9.29 -1.04
N PRO A 866 -32.57 -9.55 -0.40
CA PRO A 866 -33.83 -9.76 -1.09
C PRO A 866 -34.48 -8.42 -1.51
N TRP A 867 -35.57 -8.51 -2.29
CA TRP A 867 -36.31 -7.39 -2.91
C TRP A 867 -35.48 -6.64 -3.96
N CYS A 868 -36.03 -5.57 -4.56
CA CYS A 868 -35.28 -4.65 -5.42
C CYS A 868 -35.90 -3.24 -5.44
N ASN A 869 -35.16 -2.29 -6.03
CA ASN A 869 -35.37 -0.83 -5.99
C ASN A 869 -36.66 -0.32 -6.68
N ASP A 870 -37.27 -1.06 -7.60
CA ASP A 870 -38.60 -0.73 -8.15
C ASP A 870 -39.72 -1.59 -7.54
N LEU A 871 -40.77 -0.91 -7.09
CA LEU A 871 -41.93 -1.53 -6.44
C LEU A 871 -42.69 -2.49 -7.37
N VAL A 872 -42.88 -2.11 -8.63
CA VAL A 872 -43.75 -2.83 -9.58
C VAL A 872 -43.05 -4.07 -10.12
N CYS A 873 -41.77 -3.95 -10.45
CA CYS A 873 -40.93 -5.07 -10.83
C CYS A 873 -40.75 -6.05 -9.67
N CYS A 874 -40.38 -5.57 -8.48
CA CYS A 874 -40.21 -6.41 -7.30
C CYS A 874 -41.50 -7.16 -6.93
N GLU A 875 -42.65 -6.48 -6.79
CA GLU A 875 -43.92 -7.17 -6.50
C GLU A 875 -44.28 -8.23 -7.56
N ALA A 876 -43.93 -8.00 -8.83
CA ALA A 876 -44.17 -8.96 -9.90
C ALA A 876 -43.23 -10.17 -9.86
N VAL A 877 -41.95 -10.00 -9.49
CA VAL A 877 -40.99 -11.10 -9.31
C VAL A 877 -41.30 -11.90 -8.04
N CYS A 878 -41.64 -11.25 -6.91
CA CYS A 878 -42.08 -11.94 -5.67
C CYS A 878 -43.29 -12.88 -5.88
N LEU A 879 -44.10 -12.62 -6.92
CA LEU A 879 -45.26 -13.45 -7.29
C LEU A 879 -44.91 -14.62 -8.21
N VAL A 880 -43.71 -14.62 -8.82
CA VAL A 880 -43.14 -15.76 -9.56
C VAL A 880 -42.42 -16.68 -8.59
N ASP A 881 -41.49 -16.14 -7.79
CA ASP A 881 -40.90 -16.84 -6.65
C ASP A 881 -40.78 -15.92 -5.43
N ILE A 882 -41.15 -16.46 -4.27
CA ILE A 882 -41.11 -15.76 -3.00
C ILE A 882 -39.68 -15.66 -2.43
N PHE A 883 -38.76 -16.56 -2.83
CA PHE A 883 -37.38 -16.55 -2.33
C PHE A 883 -36.63 -15.26 -2.68
N CYS A 884 -36.91 -14.66 -3.84
CA CYS A 884 -36.44 -13.32 -4.23
C CYS A 884 -36.78 -12.21 -3.22
N CYS A 885 -37.77 -12.46 -2.36
CA CYS A 885 -38.35 -11.49 -1.42
C CYS A 885 -38.37 -12.01 0.03
N THR A 886 -37.62 -13.08 0.32
CA THR A 886 -37.38 -13.63 1.67
C THR A 886 -35.95 -14.11 1.91
N SER A 887 -35.09 -14.09 0.89
CA SER A 887 -33.72 -14.63 0.97
C SER A 887 -32.72 -13.74 0.24
N ALA A 888 -32.60 -13.84 -1.08
CA ALA A 888 -31.69 -13.02 -1.89
C ALA A 888 -32.27 -12.81 -3.30
N TRP A 889 -31.89 -11.71 -3.94
CA TRP A 889 -32.22 -11.42 -5.33
C TRP A 889 -31.15 -12.03 -6.25
N ASP A 890 -31.20 -13.35 -6.41
CA ASP A 890 -30.17 -14.08 -7.16
C ASP A 890 -30.30 -13.92 -8.69
N ALA A 891 -29.45 -14.64 -9.44
CA ALA A 891 -29.47 -14.62 -10.90
C ALA A 891 -30.80 -15.11 -11.52
N PHE A 892 -31.60 -15.92 -10.80
CA PHE A 892 -32.94 -16.29 -11.24
C PHE A 892 -33.96 -15.16 -10.99
N CYS A 893 -33.82 -14.40 -9.91
CA CYS A 893 -34.63 -13.20 -9.66
C CYS A 893 -34.35 -12.11 -10.72
N ALA A 894 -33.07 -11.85 -10.98
CA ALA A 894 -32.58 -10.91 -11.99
C ALA A 894 -33.01 -11.28 -13.42
N SER A 895 -32.86 -12.55 -13.84
CA SER A 895 -33.33 -13.00 -15.15
C SER A 895 -34.85 -13.02 -15.26
N THR A 896 -35.56 -13.40 -14.18
CA THR A 896 -37.03 -13.28 -14.09
C THR A 896 -37.49 -11.83 -14.25
N ALA A 897 -36.76 -10.86 -13.68
CA ALA A 897 -37.06 -9.45 -13.88
C ALA A 897 -36.89 -9.03 -15.34
N ARG A 898 -35.73 -9.32 -15.95
CA ARG A 898 -35.43 -8.97 -17.36
C ARG A 898 -36.48 -9.49 -18.36
N VAL A 899 -37.07 -10.67 -18.14
CA VAL A 899 -38.13 -11.22 -19.02
C VAL A 899 -39.57 -10.87 -18.61
N ASN A 900 -39.78 -10.12 -17.51
CA ASN A 900 -41.11 -9.81 -16.99
C ASN A 900 -41.61 -8.45 -17.50
N THR A 901 -42.77 -8.43 -18.14
CA THR A 901 -43.40 -7.22 -18.69
C THR A 901 -43.81 -6.17 -17.64
N ALA A 902 -43.74 -6.49 -16.34
CA ALA A 902 -43.84 -5.52 -15.26
C ALA A 902 -42.55 -4.72 -15.04
N CYS A 903 -41.40 -5.25 -15.48
CA CYS A 903 -40.06 -4.71 -15.30
C CYS A 903 -39.50 -4.03 -16.57
N GLU A 904 -40.19 -4.07 -17.71
CA GLU A 904 -39.73 -3.60 -19.04
C GLU A 904 -39.16 -2.16 -19.05
N THR A 905 -39.58 -1.30 -18.11
CA THR A 905 -39.09 0.08 -17.97
C THR A 905 -37.91 0.25 -17.00
N VAL A 906 -37.60 -0.77 -16.21
CA VAL A 906 -36.53 -0.81 -15.20
C VAL A 906 -35.35 -1.63 -15.72
N CYS A 907 -35.66 -2.78 -16.33
CA CYS A 907 -34.72 -3.69 -16.98
C CYS A 907 -34.91 -3.67 -18.50
N PRO A 908 -34.54 -2.58 -19.20
CA PRO A 908 -34.54 -2.56 -20.66
C PRO A 908 -33.48 -3.53 -21.20
N ASP A 909 -33.78 -4.19 -22.32
CA ASP A 909 -32.77 -4.93 -23.08
C ASP A 909 -31.62 -4.00 -23.49
N PRO A 910 -30.34 -4.37 -23.26
CA PRO A 910 -29.21 -3.58 -23.74
C PRO A 910 -29.26 -3.46 -25.28
N PRO A 911 -28.92 -2.30 -25.86
CA PRO A 911 -29.07 -2.09 -27.29
C PRO A 911 -28.05 -2.89 -28.11
N CYS A 912 -28.38 -3.18 -29.37
CA CYS A 912 -27.45 -3.76 -30.34
C CYS A 912 -26.07 -3.08 -30.31
N GLY A 913 -25.00 -3.88 -30.31
CA GLY A 913 -23.62 -3.41 -30.43
C GLY A 913 -22.91 -3.04 -29.13
N THR A 914 -23.50 -3.26 -27.95
CA THR A 914 -22.82 -3.05 -26.66
C THR A 914 -22.38 -4.36 -26.02
N PRO A 915 -21.27 -4.42 -25.24
CA PRO A 915 -20.78 -5.66 -24.63
C PRO A 915 -21.83 -6.41 -23.78
N GLU A 916 -22.66 -5.64 -23.07
CA GLU A 916 -23.67 -6.11 -22.12
C GLU A 916 -24.87 -6.75 -22.84
N ALA A 917 -25.04 -6.47 -24.13
CA ALA A 917 -26.06 -7.09 -24.97
C ALA A 917 -25.79 -8.58 -25.24
N GLY A 918 -24.66 -9.15 -24.81
CA GLY A 918 -24.36 -10.58 -24.95
C GLY A 918 -23.78 -10.96 -26.34
N ASN A 919 -23.14 -12.12 -26.45
CA ASN A 919 -22.40 -12.48 -27.65
C ASN A 919 -23.31 -13.03 -28.76
N CYS A 920 -23.37 -12.32 -29.90
CA CYS A 920 -24.24 -12.65 -31.05
C CYS A 920 -24.21 -14.11 -31.52
N CYS A 921 -23.09 -14.81 -31.33
CA CYS A 921 -22.89 -16.17 -31.82
C CYS A 921 -23.38 -17.26 -30.87
N PHE A 922 -23.89 -16.89 -29.69
CA PHE A 922 -24.32 -17.79 -28.62
C PHE A 922 -25.69 -17.37 -28.07
N PRO A 923 -26.50 -18.29 -27.50
CA PRO A 923 -27.72 -17.92 -26.81
C PRO A 923 -27.42 -17.27 -25.45
N HIS A 924 -28.19 -16.24 -25.08
CA HIS A 924 -28.17 -15.58 -23.77
C HIS A 924 -29.57 -15.06 -23.40
N GLU A 925 -29.76 -14.54 -22.18
CA GLU A 925 -31.09 -14.38 -21.57
C GLU A 925 -31.76 -13.01 -21.83
N ASN A 926 -30.99 -12.00 -22.24
CA ASN A 926 -31.46 -10.71 -22.76
C ASN A 926 -31.59 -10.72 -24.29
N ALA A 927 -32.30 -9.73 -24.85
CA ALA A 927 -32.37 -9.52 -26.30
C ALA A 927 -31.21 -8.65 -26.84
N ASN A 928 -31.15 -8.52 -28.16
CA ASN A 928 -30.05 -7.91 -28.94
C ASN A 928 -28.74 -8.72 -28.82
N CYS A 929 -27.61 -8.16 -29.29
CA CYS A 929 -26.28 -8.74 -29.14
C CYS A 929 -25.16 -7.72 -29.42
N ASN A 930 -23.93 -8.05 -29.04
CA ASN A 930 -22.78 -7.14 -28.90
C ASN A 930 -22.04 -6.70 -30.17
N ASP A 931 -22.44 -7.16 -31.35
CA ASP A 931 -21.97 -6.63 -32.65
C ASP A 931 -23.14 -5.94 -33.35
N GLN A 932 -22.99 -4.63 -33.59
CA GLN A 932 -24.05 -3.78 -34.12
C GLN A 932 -24.60 -4.33 -35.44
N ASP A 933 -23.74 -4.61 -36.42
CA ASP A 933 -24.13 -5.04 -37.77
C ASP A 933 -24.78 -6.43 -37.77
N CYS A 934 -24.31 -7.34 -36.91
CA CYS A 934 -24.87 -8.68 -36.77
C CYS A 934 -26.22 -8.66 -36.03
N CYS A 935 -26.32 -7.93 -34.94
CA CYS A 935 -27.57 -7.68 -34.23
C CYS A 935 -28.62 -7.11 -35.19
N ASP A 936 -28.28 -6.01 -35.87
CA ASP A 936 -29.11 -5.39 -36.88
C ASP A 936 -29.51 -6.37 -38.01
N ALA A 937 -28.67 -7.32 -38.39
CA ALA A 937 -29.01 -8.32 -39.40
C ALA A 937 -30.06 -9.32 -38.88
N VAL A 938 -29.90 -9.85 -37.66
CA VAL A 938 -30.83 -10.82 -37.06
C VAL A 938 -32.17 -10.16 -36.70
N CYS A 939 -32.19 -8.95 -36.12
CA CYS A 939 -33.44 -8.22 -35.82
C CYS A 939 -34.35 -8.02 -37.05
N LYS A 940 -33.78 -8.04 -38.27
CA LYS A 940 -34.49 -7.89 -39.54
C LYS A 940 -35.02 -9.23 -40.10
N ILE A 941 -34.56 -10.36 -39.56
CA ILE A 941 -35.00 -11.72 -39.90
C ILE A 941 -36.07 -12.16 -38.89
N ASP A 942 -35.78 -12.05 -37.59
CA ASP A 942 -36.73 -12.23 -36.50
C ASP A 942 -36.61 -11.08 -35.48
N ALA A 943 -37.73 -10.42 -35.21
CA ALA A 943 -37.79 -9.30 -34.28
C ALA A 943 -37.77 -9.75 -32.81
N LEU A 944 -38.12 -11.01 -32.51
CA LEU A 944 -38.14 -11.54 -31.14
C LEU A 944 -36.74 -11.53 -30.50
N CYS A 945 -35.71 -11.80 -31.31
CA CYS A 945 -34.30 -11.71 -30.92
C CYS A 945 -33.89 -10.34 -30.36
N CYS A 946 -34.67 -9.29 -30.65
CA CYS A 946 -34.38 -7.90 -30.29
C CYS A 946 -35.56 -7.24 -29.54
N GLN A 947 -36.41 -8.08 -28.92
CA GLN A 947 -37.64 -7.70 -28.20
C GLN A 947 -37.98 -8.63 -27.02
N THR A 948 -37.25 -9.73 -26.81
CA THR A 948 -37.58 -10.75 -25.80
C THR A 948 -36.36 -11.51 -25.26
N VAL A 949 -35.58 -12.16 -26.14
CA VAL A 949 -34.40 -12.97 -25.77
C VAL A 949 -33.60 -13.35 -27.01
N TRP A 950 -32.28 -13.33 -26.94
CA TRP A 950 -31.39 -13.83 -27.99
C TRP A 950 -31.16 -15.35 -27.82
N ASP A 951 -32.15 -16.14 -28.23
CA ASP A 951 -32.13 -17.58 -28.00
C ASP A 951 -31.26 -18.39 -29.00
N SER A 952 -31.33 -19.72 -28.91
CA SER A 952 -30.60 -20.63 -29.81
C SER A 952 -30.98 -20.49 -31.29
N ILE A 953 -32.15 -19.94 -31.61
CA ILE A 953 -32.59 -19.63 -32.97
C ILE A 953 -31.98 -18.30 -33.41
N CYS A 954 -31.88 -17.30 -32.53
CA CYS A 954 -31.21 -16.03 -32.79
C CYS A 954 -29.72 -16.22 -33.08
N ALA A 955 -29.02 -16.98 -32.25
CA ALA A 955 -27.61 -17.36 -32.49
C ALA A 955 -27.43 -18.18 -33.79
N ALA A 956 -28.38 -19.05 -34.14
CA ALA A 956 -28.35 -19.77 -35.42
C ALA A 956 -28.60 -18.85 -36.63
N GLN A 957 -29.49 -17.86 -36.51
CA GLN A 957 -29.69 -16.82 -37.52
C GLN A 957 -28.43 -15.95 -37.67
N ALA A 958 -27.74 -15.62 -36.58
CA ALA A 958 -26.46 -14.92 -36.59
C ALA A 958 -25.38 -15.69 -37.37
N ALA A 959 -25.30 -17.01 -37.16
CA ALA A 959 -24.38 -17.90 -37.88
C ALA A 959 -24.62 -17.97 -39.40
N GLU A 960 -25.85 -17.72 -39.88
CA GLU A 960 -26.17 -17.64 -41.32
C GLU A 960 -26.12 -16.20 -41.88
N ALA A 961 -26.44 -15.18 -41.07
CA ALA A 961 -26.56 -13.78 -41.50
C ALA A 961 -25.26 -12.97 -41.37
N CYS A 962 -24.39 -13.33 -40.43
CA CYS A 962 -23.23 -12.53 -40.03
C CYS A 962 -21.91 -13.22 -40.39
N THR A 963 -20.92 -12.44 -40.85
CA THR A 963 -19.54 -12.94 -41.00
C THR A 963 -18.79 -13.11 -39.68
N LEU A 964 -19.28 -12.45 -38.61
CA LEU A 964 -18.71 -12.50 -37.26
C LEU A 964 -18.61 -13.94 -36.73
N CYS A 965 -19.70 -14.69 -36.81
CA CYS A 965 -19.82 -16.04 -36.28
C CYS A 965 -19.16 -17.12 -37.15
N GLY A 966 -18.30 -16.73 -38.10
CA GLY A 966 -17.30 -17.61 -38.71
C GLY A 966 -17.83 -18.89 -39.39
N GLY A 967 -19.07 -18.86 -39.90
CA GLY A 967 -19.89 -20.01 -40.32
C GLY A 967 -19.12 -21.25 -40.79
N GLY A 968 -18.83 -22.15 -39.86
CA GLY A 968 -17.95 -23.31 -40.09
C GLY A 968 -18.10 -24.46 -39.11
N LEU A 969 -18.51 -24.18 -37.86
CA LEU A 969 -18.98 -25.15 -36.85
C LEU A 969 -20.00 -24.43 -35.94
N SER A 970 -20.93 -25.17 -35.34
CA SER A 970 -21.84 -24.67 -34.31
C SER A 970 -22.26 -25.79 -33.35
N CYS A 971 -22.99 -25.43 -32.29
CA CYS A 971 -23.61 -26.42 -31.42
C CYS A 971 -24.57 -27.34 -32.17
N GLY A 972 -24.35 -28.65 -32.05
CA GLY A 972 -25.10 -29.68 -32.77
C GLY A 972 -24.52 -30.05 -34.15
N ASP A 973 -23.45 -29.41 -34.62
CA ASP A 973 -22.81 -29.81 -35.87
C ASP A 973 -22.08 -31.15 -35.70
N ALA A 974 -22.44 -32.12 -36.54
CA ALA A 974 -21.76 -33.41 -36.64
C ALA A 974 -20.27 -33.30 -37.03
N ALA A 975 -19.84 -32.15 -37.58
CA ALA A 975 -18.45 -31.84 -37.89
C ALA A 975 -17.65 -31.26 -36.71
N ALA A 976 -18.30 -30.85 -35.60
CA ALA A 976 -17.60 -30.28 -34.44
C ALA A 976 -16.78 -31.35 -33.73
N GLY A 977 -17.47 -32.35 -33.17
CA GLY A 977 -16.89 -33.51 -32.50
C GLY A 977 -17.86 -34.08 -31.47
N SER A 978 -17.41 -34.95 -30.57
CA SER A 978 -18.29 -35.64 -29.62
C SER A 978 -18.26 -34.95 -28.27
N CYS A 979 -19.43 -34.55 -27.74
CA CYS A 979 -19.54 -33.89 -26.43
C CYS A 979 -18.89 -34.67 -25.27
N CYS A 980 -18.77 -35.99 -25.43
CA CYS A 980 -18.23 -36.90 -24.43
C CYS A 980 -16.73 -37.21 -24.59
N ASN A 981 -16.03 -36.55 -25.52
CA ASN A 981 -14.60 -36.80 -25.80
C ASN A 981 -13.86 -35.50 -26.11
N GLU A 982 -12.61 -35.39 -25.66
CA GLU A 982 -11.78 -34.20 -25.89
C GLU A 982 -11.41 -34.05 -27.37
N HIS A 983 -11.40 -32.81 -27.88
CA HIS A 983 -10.88 -32.48 -29.21
C HIS A 983 -10.50 -31.00 -29.38
N ALA A 984 -9.44 -30.76 -30.17
CA ALA A 984 -8.89 -29.44 -30.51
C ALA A 984 -9.75 -28.64 -31.53
N LYS A 985 -11.06 -28.58 -31.27
CA LYS A 985 -12.08 -27.80 -31.97
C LYS A 985 -13.13 -27.35 -30.95
N PRO A 986 -13.70 -26.14 -31.08
CA PRO A 986 -14.85 -25.74 -30.28
C PRO A 986 -16.14 -26.48 -30.67
N PHE A 987 -17.17 -26.35 -29.82
CA PHE A 987 -18.52 -26.93 -29.95
C PHE A 987 -18.58 -28.46 -29.89
N CYS A 988 -19.78 -29.05 -29.83
CA CYS A 988 -19.96 -30.48 -29.96
C CYS A 988 -21.27 -30.87 -30.67
N ASN A 989 -21.38 -32.14 -31.08
CA ASN A 989 -22.42 -32.65 -31.97
C ASN A 989 -23.82 -32.89 -31.38
N ASP A 990 -24.05 -32.63 -30.09
CA ASP A 990 -25.40 -32.49 -29.54
C ASP A 990 -25.66 -31.03 -29.23
N ALA A 991 -26.69 -30.45 -29.87
CA ALA A 991 -26.98 -29.02 -29.76
C ALA A 991 -27.29 -28.58 -28.32
N LYS A 992 -28.01 -29.41 -27.56
CA LYS A 992 -28.40 -29.05 -26.19
C LYS A 992 -27.23 -29.20 -25.23
N CYS A 993 -26.49 -30.29 -25.34
CA CYS A 993 -25.31 -30.48 -24.52
C CYS A 993 -24.26 -29.39 -24.79
N CYS A 994 -24.03 -29.08 -26.07
CA CYS A 994 -23.14 -28.01 -26.47
C CYS A 994 -23.56 -26.67 -25.86
N SER A 995 -24.78 -26.20 -26.10
CA SER A 995 -25.20 -24.88 -25.62
C SER A 995 -25.18 -24.76 -24.09
N ILE A 996 -25.52 -25.83 -23.35
CA ILE A 996 -25.43 -25.83 -21.86
C ILE A 996 -23.98 -25.74 -21.39
N VAL A 997 -23.04 -26.43 -22.05
CA VAL A 997 -21.62 -26.34 -21.69
C VAL A 997 -21.05 -24.96 -22.08
N CYS A 998 -21.40 -24.42 -23.25
CA CYS A 998 -20.96 -23.07 -23.66
C CYS A 998 -21.42 -21.96 -22.68
N SER A 999 -22.58 -22.11 -22.04
CA SER A 999 -23.09 -21.14 -21.06
C SER A 999 -22.46 -21.27 -19.67
N PHE A 1000 -21.68 -22.32 -19.40
CA PHE A 1000 -20.87 -22.46 -18.18
C PHE A 1000 -19.38 -22.18 -18.41
N ASP A 1001 -18.87 -22.48 -19.61
CA ASP A 1001 -17.51 -22.22 -20.03
C ASP A 1001 -17.49 -21.91 -21.53
N GLU A 1002 -17.33 -20.62 -21.87
CA GLU A 1002 -17.31 -20.20 -23.27
C GLU A 1002 -16.12 -20.77 -24.05
N THR A 1003 -15.01 -21.10 -23.38
CA THR A 1003 -13.77 -21.58 -24.04
C THR A 1003 -14.01 -22.89 -24.78
N CYS A 1004 -14.89 -23.75 -24.27
CA CYS A 1004 -15.42 -24.94 -24.93
C CYS A 1004 -15.98 -24.68 -26.33
N CYS A 1005 -16.39 -23.45 -26.60
CA CYS A 1005 -17.09 -23.04 -27.81
C CYS A 1005 -16.40 -21.89 -28.58
N ILE A 1006 -15.24 -21.39 -28.10
CA ILE A 1006 -14.35 -20.49 -28.84
C ILE A 1006 -12.93 -21.04 -29.09
N THR A 1007 -12.40 -21.94 -28.26
CA THR A 1007 -11.04 -22.53 -28.43
C THR A 1007 -11.09 -24.04 -28.74
N ALA A 1008 -11.47 -24.87 -27.78
CA ALA A 1008 -11.42 -26.33 -27.88
C ALA A 1008 -12.33 -27.02 -26.86
N TRP A 1009 -12.87 -28.19 -27.23
CA TRP A 1009 -13.63 -29.05 -26.33
C TRP A 1009 -12.66 -29.90 -25.49
N ASP A 1010 -12.26 -29.39 -24.32
CA ASP A 1010 -11.21 -29.97 -23.48
C ASP A 1010 -11.74 -30.87 -22.34
N THR A 1011 -10.86 -31.22 -21.40
CA THR A 1011 -11.19 -32.02 -20.21
C THR A 1011 -12.27 -31.37 -19.32
N THR A 1012 -12.33 -30.04 -19.24
CA THR A 1012 -13.33 -29.28 -18.50
C THR A 1012 -14.68 -29.37 -19.22
N CYS A 1013 -14.68 -29.13 -20.53
CA CYS A 1013 -15.87 -29.26 -21.38
C CYS A 1013 -16.50 -30.66 -21.30
N VAL A 1014 -15.67 -31.71 -21.30
CA VAL A 1014 -16.12 -33.11 -21.16
C VAL A 1014 -16.66 -33.39 -19.75
N LYS A 1015 -16.11 -32.80 -18.68
CA LYS A 1015 -16.66 -32.92 -17.31
C LYS A 1015 -18.01 -32.24 -17.19
N LEU A 1016 -18.16 -31.02 -17.71
CA LEU A 1016 -19.43 -30.28 -17.76
C LEU A 1016 -20.48 -31.09 -18.56
N ALA A 1017 -20.09 -31.65 -19.71
CA ALA A 1017 -20.95 -32.52 -20.51
C ALA A 1017 -21.35 -33.82 -19.79
N GLN A 1018 -20.45 -34.43 -19.02
CA GLN A 1018 -20.77 -35.58 -18.17
C GLN A 1018 -21.80 -35.22 -17.09
N ALA A 1019 -21.61 -34.07 -16.42
CA ALA A 1019 -22.48 -33.61 -15.34
C ALA A 1019 -23.90 -33.24 -15.83
N PHE A 1020 -24.01 -32.43 -16.89
CA PHE A 1020 -25.29 -31.87 -17.34
C PHE A 1020 -25.98 -32.69 -18.43
N CYS A 1021 -25.25 -33.42 -19.27
CA CYS A 1021 -25.81 -34.13 -20.44
C CYS A 1021 -25.90 -35.65 -20.27
N GLY A 1022 -25.16 -36.25 -19.32
CA GLY A 1022 -25.19 -37.69 -19.06
C GLY A 1022 -24.38 -38.54 -20.05
N CYS A 1023 -23.14 -38.15 -20.33
CA CYS A 1023 -22.19 -38.97 -21.10
C CYS A 1023 -21.79 -40.26 -20.35
N GLY A 1024 -22.42 -41.39 -20.69
CA GLY A 1024 -22.06 -42.73 -20.18
C GLY A 1024 -21.03 -43.46 -21.04
N ASN A 1025 -20.12 -44.20 -20.39
CA ASN A 1025 -19.05 -45.02 -20.97
C ASN A 1025 -19.52 -46.06 -22.02
#